data_AF-A0A7K2ML90-F1
#
_entry.id   AF-A0A7K2ML90-F1
#
_cell.length_a   1.000
_cell.length_b   1.000
_cell.length_c   1.000
_cell.angle_alpha   90.00
_cell.angle_beta   90.00
_cell.angle_gamma   90.00
#
_symmetry.space_group_name_H-M   'P 1'
#
loop_
_entity.id
_entity.type
_entity.pdbx_description
1 polymer ?
#
loop_
_entity_poly.entity_id
_entity_poly.type
_entity_poly.pdbx_seq_one_letter_code
_entity_poly.pdbx_strand_id
1 'polypeptide(L)'
;MLRRLSGGRSGSTVLEIRLLLEDGDSLLQVAKLSDRDHAVKEYRAAAPVARPERFPMHLDIVAASRDVLEAGPANPYASGLQVVVYQHLEDRHGTRGDTRSLEEVVAQGVADEAFTESACESLRHTLTDLADQFHRVAQKSSLSLGHLNSTLGTDLHLYFERIKPQDGQGVDLDLGITAPSREEVEAERCDEEDVLLSSSSPPGDKRTICSGRRVTLLLEEPALGREKLVGRIDRARVEAVAQGSAREKDLRRELEGSSPLRVSANVLHTRAELRSQLLKTKLSSFGHVEETAEELACDGVRVAHPLRELYAILHRGEDARVTGTVHGDLNPRNVLLRGDRTYLIDFANAEPDGLTLTDYAWLEVCLLRELEDSGLAWRELLVLQRQLAVMSKLFVFVDDECLDKILAALVDAGPGPLGRCLALLWEIRRAALLLERRHCPPQEAQRHLFEYLTLAALRPLKFPEEEQSPFRVAVCAATAGVAAEALRGEPAGLFSSWEPDQTATLMRALLDSGQAHRPGAVDLLIGAREAAWTAGHEELDVDGDLLGALFRGPLSEALDQQRENCANPVPFISLTGRVLRPGEPFVQQGDGALAMDPRPATELLWSHERSVLVGDCGAGKSATVRELQARLIRGGIEPQYHLDSHPPLCWPLELNALRVSEYLRTWRTAAADAAEAVPGAAKPAVEQLLCECAELGDVDGSVITAVLRLGGVYAVFDELHKVDAEEKPFVLDWIRDLGAAFPALRMTVCQRGGDYQPSALGWPAVVLHRVRAPQAREYIEDRIRRRDQVTWRTRVDSLQQAVFDDPEAGSLRDLAAKPL
;
A
#
# COMPACT_ATOMS: atom_id res chain seq x y z
N MET A 1 26.47 -41.27 -13.43
CA MET A 1 25.46 -40.32 -12.93
C MET A 1 25.11 -40.72 -11.51
N LEU A 2 25.23 -39.81 -10.54
CA LEU A 2 24.92 -40.07 -9.14
C LEU A 2 23.49 -39.67 -8.80
N ARG A 3 23.13 -38.43 -9.14
CA ARG A 3 21.76 -37.92 -9.04
C ARG A 3 21.50 -36.90 -10.15
N ARG A 4 20.22 -36.75 -10.49
CA ARG A 4 19.72 -35.58 -11.23
C ARG A 4 19.49 -34.47 -10.22
N LEU A 5 20.07 -33.31 -10.45
CA LEU A 5 19.74 -32.12 -9.66
C LEU A 5 18.49 -31.50 -10.30
N SER A 6 17.48 -31.20 -9.48
CA SER A 6 16.31 -30.46 -9.92
C SER A 6 16.74 -29.03 -10.25
N GLY A 7 16.46 -28.55 -11.47
CA GLY A 7 16.81 -27.18 -11.86
C GLY A 7 16.76 -26.96 -13.37
N GLY A 8 15.98 -25.96 -13.78
CA GLY A 8 15.95 -25.45 -15.17
C GLY A 8 14.60 -25.59 -15.87
N ARG A 9 13.82 -24.50 -15.90
CA ARG A 9 12.68 -24.35 -16.85
C ARG A 9 13.14 -24.05 -18.28
N SER A 10 14.46 -23.99 -18.52
CA SER A 10 15.08 -23.80 -19.83
C SER A 10 15.14 -25.08 -20.68
N GLY A 11 14.52 -26.17 -20.23
CA GLY A 11 14.67 -27.50 -20.84
C GLY A 11 16.04 -28.15 -20.57
N SER A 12 16.88 -27.51 -19.75
CA SER A 12 18.21 -28.01 -19.39
C SER A 12 18.11 -29.13 -18.35
N THR A 13 19.05 -30.08 -18.40
CA THR A 13 19.15 -31.16 -17.41
C THR A 13 20.47 -31.02 -16.65
N VAL A 14 20.38 -30.86 -15.32
CA VAL A 14 21.54 -30.76 -14.44
C VAL A 14 21.81 -32.10 -13.76
N LEU A 15 23.04 -32.58 -13.86
CA LEU A 15 23.48 -33.90 -13.40
C LEU A 15 24.67 -33.76 -12.46
N GLU A 16 24.59 -34.39 -11.31
CA GLU A 16 25.79 -34.68 -10.52
C GLU A 16 26.41 -35.97 -11.04
N ILE A 17 27.65 -35.88 -11.53
CA ILE A 17 28.36 -36.97 -12.15
C ILE A 17 29.64 -37.28 -11.37
N ARG A 18 30.02 -38.56 -11.38
CA ARG A 18 31.33 -39.02 -10.97
C ARG A 18 32.10 -39.39 -12.22
N LEU A 19 33.17 -38.67 -12.50
CA LEU A 19 34.15 -39.00 -13.52
C LEU A 19 35.14 -39.98 -12.92
N LEU A 20 35.35 -41.11 -13.59
CA LEU A 20 36.42 -42.05 -13.26
C LEU A 20 37.62 -41.71 -14.14
N LEU A 21 38.76 -41.46 -13.52
CA LEU A 21 40.02 -41.16 -14.19
C LEU A 21 40.76 -42.46 -14.53
N GLU A 22 41.65 -42.41 -15.53
CA GLU A 22 42.39 -43.59 -16.00
C GLU A 22 43.31 -44.21 -14.95
N ASP A 23 43.74 -43.42 -13.96
CA ASP A 23 44.55 -43.84 -12.82
C ASP A 23 43.73 -44.50 -11.68
N GLY A 24 42.41 -44.57 -11.84
CA GLY A 24 41.49 -45.16 -10.87
C GLY A 24 40.94 -44.16 -9.84
N ASP A 25 41.37 -42.90 -9.88
CA ASP A 25 40.79 -41.84 -9.06
C ASP A 25 39.41 -41.43 -9.60
N SER A 26 38.64 -40.71 -8.78
CA SER A 26 37.34 -40.21 -9.21
C SER A 26 37.12 -38.76 -8.81
N LEU A 27 36.60 -37.97 -9.75
CA LEU A 27 36.23 -36.57 -9.53
C LEU A 27 34.71 -36.43 -9.58
N LEU A 28 34.16 -35.63 -8.67
CA LEU A 28 32.76 -35.22 -8.73
C LEU A 28 32.65 -33.95 -9.56
N GLN A 29 31.59 -33.83 -10.35
CA GLN A 29 31.33 -32.66 -11.21
C GLN A 29 29.83 -32.43 -11.33
N VAL A 30 29.44 -31.19 -11.63
CA VAL A 30 28.06 -30.84 -11.97
C VAL A 30 27.97 -30.50 -13.45
N ALA A 31 27.26 -31.31 -14.23
CA ALA A 31 27.11 -31.15 -15.67
C ALA A 31 25.69 -30.64 -16.01
N LYS A 32 25.60 -29.50 -16.66
CA LYS A 32 24.34 -28.96 -17.20
C LYS A 32 24.27 -29.18 -18.70
N LEU A 33 23.26 -29.92 -19.13
CA LEU A 33 22.99 -30.25 -20.53
C LEU A 33 21.89 -29.34 -21.06
N SER A 34 22.12 -28.66 -22.19
CA SER A 34 21.18 -27.70 -22.80
C SER A 34 21.33 -27.69 -24.33
N ASP A 35 20.50 -26.91 -25.03
CA ASP A 35 20.75 -26.65 -26.46
C ASP A 35 22.04 -25.84 -26.66
N ARG A 36 22.57 -25.84 -27.89
CA ARG A 36 23.85 -25.18 -28.20
C ARG A 36 23.82 -23.69 -27.87
N ASP A 37 22.75 -22.99 -28.23
CA ASP A 37 22.68 -21.54 -28.08
C ASP A 37 22.67 -21.16 -26.60
N HIS A 38 21.94 -21.92 -25.77
CA HIS A 38 21.91 -21.76 -24.32
C HIS A 38 23.26 -22.07 -23.69
N ALA A 39 23.91 -23.18 -24.05
CA ALA A 39 25.24 -23.55 -23.54
C ALA A 39 26.32 -22.51 -23.91
N VAL A 40 26.29 -22.00 -25.15
CA VAL A 40 27.17 -20.91 -25.61
C VAL A 40 26.89 -19.63 -24.84
N LYS A 41 25.63 -19.28 -24.62
CA LYS A 41 25.24 -18.10 -23.84
C LYS A 41 25.76 -18.21 -22.41
N GLU A 42 25.55 -19.35 -21.76
CA GLU A 42 26.00 -19.63 -20.39
C GLU A 42 27.53 -19.56 -20.25
N TYR A 43 28.26 -20.26 -21.13
CA TYR A 43 29.72 -20.22 -21.12
C TYR A 43 30.28 -18.80 -21.33
N ARG A 44 29.69 -18.03 -22.26
CA ARG A 44 30.12 -16.65 -22.54
C ARG A 44 29.75 -15.66 -21.44
N ALA A 45 28.57 -15.80 -20.85
CA ALA A 45 28.09 -14.94 -19.78
C ALA A 45 28.82 -15.21 -18.46
N ALA A 46 29.27 -16.45 -18.25
CA ALA A 46 30.17 -16.77 -17.16
C ALA A 46 31.48 -15.97 -17.28
N ALA A 47 32.19 -15.96 -18.41
CA ALA A 47 33.53 -15.35 -18.53
C ALA A 47 33.74 -13.92 -17.95
N PRO A 48 32.85 -12.92 -18.14
CA PRO A 48 33.01 -11.58 -17.55
C PRO A 48 32.68 -11.52 -16.05
N VAL A 49 31.84 -12.44 -15.54
CA VAL A 49 31.36 -12.49 -14.14
C VAL A 49 32.10 -13.57 -13.32
N ALA A 50 32.73 -14.54 -13.99
CA ALA A 50 33.50 -15.68 -13.48
C ALA A 50 34.95 -15.32 -13.19
N ARG A 51 35.16 -14.30 -12.35
CA ARG A 51 36.49 -14.00 -11.81
C ARG A 51 36.49 -14.36 -10.33
N PRO A 52 37.03 -15.52 -9.92
CA PRO A 52 37.07 -15.96 -8.51
C PRO A 52 37.69 -14.92 -7.57
N GLU A 53 38.66 -14.14 -8.07
CA GLU A 53 39.30 -13.04 -7.34
C GLU A 53 38.36 -11.85 -7.08
N ARG A 54 37.31 -11.70 -7.90
CA ARG A 54 36.32 -10.61 -7.84
C ARG A 54 35.00 -11.05 -7.21
N PHE A 55 34.59 -12.31 -7.41
CA PHE A 55 33.30 -12.86 -6.98
C PHE A 55 33.48 -14.25 -6.33
N PRO A 56 33.74 -14.32 -5.01
CA PRO A 56 34.01 -15.58 -4.32
C PRO A 56 32.86 -16.60 -4.38
N MET A 57 31.61 -16.16 -4.57
CA MET A 57 30.45 -17.03 -4.71
C MET A 57 30.36 -17.78 -6.07
N HIS A 58 31.15 -17.41 -7.08
CA HIS A 58 31.08 -18.05 -8.39
C HIS A 58 31.67 -19.47 -8.37
N LEU A 59 31.01 -20.44 -9.03
CA LEU A 59 31.59 -21.74 -9.34
C LEU A 59 32.12 -21.80 -10.78
N ASP A 60 33.40 -22.12 -10.92
CA ASP A 60 34.09 -22.13 -12.21
C ASP A 60 33.50 -23.17 -13.17
N ILE A 61 33.35 -22.79 -14.43
CA ILE A 61 33.12 -23.75 -15.51
C ILE A 61 34.47 -24.38 -15.86
N VAL A 62 34.65 -25.65 -15.52
CA VAL A 62 35.91 -26.40 -15.73
C VAL A 62 35.97 -27.09 -17.09
N ALA A 63 34.81 -27.34 -17.73
CA ALA A 63 34.75 -27.90 -19.07
C ALA A 63 33.46 -27.51 -19.78
N ALA A 64 33.47 -27.53 -21.11
CA ALA A 64 32.28 -27.40 -21.93
C ALA A 64 32.43 -28.25 -23.20
N SER A 65 31.32 -28.56 -23.87
CA SER A 65 31.33 -29.20 -25.18
C SER A 65 32.22 -28.44 -26.16
N ARG A 66 32.86 -29.17 -27.09
CA ARG A 66 33.72 -28.57 -28.11
C ARG A 66 33.02 -27.49 -28.93
N ASP A 67 31.76 -27.74 -29.32
CA ASP A 67 30.92 -26.78 -30.06
C ASP A 67 30.55 -25.50 -29.28
N VAL A 68 30.70 -25.52 -27.95
CA VAL A 68 30.52 -24.36 -27.07
C VAL A 68 31.79 -23.53 -27.00
N LEU A 69 32.96 -24.19 -26.98
CA LEU A 69 34.28 -23.57 -26.92
C LEU A 69 34.71 -22.96 -28.27
N GLU A 70 34.48 -23.68 -29.37
CA GLU A 70 34.83 -23.25 -30.72
C GLU A 70 33.72 -22.33 -31.27
N ALA A 71 33.90 -21.02 -31.14
CA ALA A 71 32.95 -19.97 -31.58
C ALA A 71 32.78 -19.86 -33.12
N GLY A 72 32.80 -20.98 -33.85
CA GLY A 72 32.54 -21.07 -35.29
C GLY A 72 31.06 -21.25 -35.65
N PRO A 73 30.71 -21.16 -36.95
CA PRO A 73 29.35 -21.47 -37.41
C PRO A 73 28.95 -22.88 -36.97
N ALA A 74 27.65 -23.07 -36.69
CA ALA A 74 27.13 -24.33 -36.19
C ALA A 74 27.64 -25.50 -37.03
N ASN A 75 28.32 -26.47 -36.41
CA ASN A 75 28.66 -27.71 -37.08
C ASN A 75 27.33 -28.40 -37.43
N PRO A 76 26.96 -28.52 -38.71
CA PRO A 76 25.66 -29.09 -39.11
C PRO A 76 25.51 -30.56 -38.68
N TYR A 77 26.58 -31.20 -38.21
CA TYR A 77 26.61 -32.56 -37.69
C TYR A 77 26.61 -32.66 -36.16
N ALA A 78 26.61 -31.53 -35.43
CA ALA A 78 26.49 -31.52 -33.98
C ALA A 78 25.02 -31.74 -33.57
N SER A 79 24.54 -32.97 -33.71
CA SER A 79 23.22 -33.36 -33.21
C SER A 79 23.31 -33.75 -31.73
N GLY A 80 22.63 -33.01 -30.85
CA GLY A 80 22.48 -33.38 -29.44
C GLY A 80 22.57 -32.20 -28.46
N LEU A 81 22.21 -32.47 -27.20
CA LEU A 81 22.40 -31.54 -26.09
C LEU A 81 23.91 -31.27 -25.90
N GLN A 82 24.25 -30.01 -25.68
CA GLN A 82 25.59 -29.55 -25.32
C GLN A 82 25.73 -29.51 -23.80
N VAL A 83 26.96 -29.59 -23.29
CA VAL A 83 27.22 -29.59 -21.85
C VAL A 83 28.13 -28.45 -21.42
N VAL A 84 27.83 -27.88 -20.26
CA VAL A 84 28.70 -27.01 -19.46
C VAL A 84 28.92 -27.71 -18.12
N VAL A 85 30.16 -27.83 -17.67
CA VAL A 85 30.55 -28.56 -16.46
C VAL A 85 31.13 -27.59 -15.44
N TYR A 86 30.48 -27.51 -14.29
CA TYR A 86 30.87 -26.70 -13.15
C TYR A 86 31.75 -27.48 -12.19
N GLN A 87 32.76 -26.79 -11.62
CA GLN A 87 33.58 -27.28 -10.53
C GLN A 87 32.68 -27.75 -9.38
N HIS A 88 32.96 -28.95 -8.86
CA HIS A 88 32.25 -29.45 -7.70
C HIS A 88 32.73 -28.77 -6.41
N LEU A 89 31.82 -28.52 -5.47
CA LEU A 89 32.16 -27.89 -4.20
C LEU A 89 33.18 -28.71 -3.38
N GLU A 90 33.15 -30.04 -3.46
CA GLU A 90 34.17 -30.88 -2.80
C GLU A 90 35.59 -30.56 -3.29
N ASP A 91 35.78 -30.38 -4.60
CA ASP A 91 37.09 -30.04 -5.18
C ASP A 91 37.59 -28.68 -4.68
N ARG A 92 36.67 -27.72 -4.49
CA ARG A 92 36.99 -26.38 -3.99
C ARG A 92 37.39 -26.35 -2.52
N HIS A 93 36.83 -27.23 -1.70
CA HIS A 93 37.03 -27.26 -0.25
C HIS A 93 37.95 -28.39 0.26
N GLY A 94 38.33 -29.33 -0.61
CA GLY A 94 39.17 -30.47 -0.26
C GLY A 94 38.54 -31.47 0.73
N THR A 95 37.25 -31.32 1.03
CA THR A 95 36.52 -32.20 1.97
C THR A 95 35.12 -32.47 1.43
N ARG A 96 34.50 -33.56 1.89
CA ARG A 96 33.09 -33.86 1.65
C ARG A 96 32.23 -33.11 2.66
N GLY A 97 31.20 -32.40 2.20
CA GLY A 97 30.30 -31.63 3.06
C GLY A 97 28.87 -31.70 2.55
N ASP A 98 27.90 -31.49 3.43
CA ASP A 98 26.49 -31.41 3.05
C ASP A 98 26.26 -30.13 2.22
N THR A 99 25.67 -30.30 1.04
CA THR A 99 25.39 -29.21 0.10
C THR A 99 23.90 -29.24 -0.18
N ARG A 100 23.25 -28.12 0.06
CA ARG A 100 21.81 -27.96 -0.13
C ARG A 100 21.53 -26.78 -1.04
N SER A 101 20.47 -26.86 -1.82
CA SER A 101 19.94 -25.67 -2.49
C SER A 101 19.23 -24.77 -1.48
N LEU A 102 19.16 -23.47 -1.78
CA LEU A 102 18.38 -22.54 -0.96
C LEU A 102 16.89 -22.94 -0.91
N GLU A 103 16.36 -23.49 -2.01
CA GLU A 103 15.01 -24.08 -2.06
C GLU A 103 14.81 -25.15 -0.98
N GLU A 104 15.72 -26.12 -0.87
CA GLU A 104 15.62 -27.21 0.11
C GLU A 104 15.67 -26.69 1.55
N VAL A 105 16.50 -25.68 1.83
CA VAL A 105 16.61 -25.06 3.16
C VAL A 105 15.32 -24.34 3.52
N VAL A 106 14.78 -23.55 2.60
CA VAL A 106 13.55 -22.79 2.81
C VAL A 106 12.33 -23.71 2.89
N ALA A 107 12.21 -24.70 2.01
CA ALA A 107 11.12 -25.68 2.06
C ALA A 107 11.09 -26.42 3.40
N GLN A 108 12.25 -26.79 3.94
CA GLN A 108 12.33 -27.38 5.28
C GLN A 108 11.92 -26.38 6.37
N GLY A 109 12.39 -25.13 6.30
CA GLY A 109 12.03 -24.08 7.26
C GLY A 109 10.55 -23.72 7.26
N VAL A 110 9.84 -23.91 6.14
CA VAL A 110 8.39 -23.75 6.03
C VAL A 110 7.64 -24.99 6.52
N ALA A 111 8.18 -26.19 6.31
CA ALA A 111 7.56 -27.44 6.75
C ALA A 111 7.70 -27.68 8.26
N ASP A 112 8.80 -27.26 8.87
CA ASP A 112 9.15 -27.55 10.27
C ASP A 112 9.56 -26.27 11.03
N GLU A 113 8.78 -25.94 12.04
CA GLU A 113 8.97 -24.78 12.92
C GLU A 113 10.34 -24.78 13.62
N ALA A 114 10.87 -25.96 13.96
CA ALA A 114 12.17 -26.07 14.62
C ALA A 114 13.33 -25.64 13.71
N PHE A 115 13.13 -25.61 12.39
CA PHE A 115 14.14 -25.23 11.40
C PHE A 115 13.94 -23.84 10.81
N THR A 116 12.85 -23.14 11.15
CA THR A 116 12.54 -21.83 10.56
C THR A 116 13.63 -20.80 10.84
N GLU A 117 14.07 -20.66 12.10
CA GLU A 117 15.11 -19.66 12.44
C GLU A 117 16.44 -19.96 11.72
N SER A 118 16.84 -21.23 11.65
CA SER A 118 18.06 -21.64 10.93
C SER A 118 17.96 -21.37 9.42
N ALA A 119 16.77 -21.52 8.83
CA ALA A 119 16.52 -21.14 7.44
C ALA A 119 16.57 -19.62 7.24
N CYS A 120 16.02 -18.82 8.17
CA CYS A 120 16.13 -17.36 8.16
C CYS A 120 17.60 -16.91 8.28
N GLU A 121 18.39 -17.51 9.17
CA GLU A 121 19.84 -17.27 9.29
C GLU A 121 20.59 -17.58 8.00
N SER A 122 20.32 -18.75 7.39
CA SER A 122 20.94 -19.15 6.12
C SER A 122 20.60 -18.19 4.98
N LEU A 123 19.36 -17.71 4.95
CA LEU A 123 18.89 -16.74 3.96
C LEU A 123 19.51 -15.35 4.20
N ARG A 124 19.61 -14.89 5.46
CA ARG A 124 20.32 -13.64 5.83
C ARG A 124 21.78 -13.67 5.40
N HIS A 125 22.48 -14.77 5.65
CA HIS A 125 23.87 -14.95 5.20
C HIS A 125 23.96 -14.91 3.67
N THR A 126 23.10 -15.63 2.97
CA THR A 126 23.02 -15.62 1.50
C THR A 126 22.83 -14.22 0.93
N LEU A 127 21.87 -13.46 1.49
CA LEU A 127 21.53 -12.12 1.01
C LEU A 127 22.62 -11.09 1.36
N THR A 128 23.31 -11.28 2.48
CA THR A 128 24.49 -10.48 2.85
C THR A 128 25.65 -10.75 1.90
N ASP A 129 25.93 -12.02 1.59
CA ASP A 129 26.95 -12.39 0.60
C ASP A 129 26.62 -11.82 -0.79
N LEU A 130 25.35 -11.87 -1.22
CA LEU A 130 24.89 -11.23 -2.46
C LEU A 130 25.18 -9.73 -2.45
N ALA A 131 24.79 -9.02 -1.40
CA ALA A 131 25.02 -7.58 -1.29
C ALA A 131 26.51 -7.20 -1.26
N ASP A 132 27.31 -7.90 -0.46
CA ASP A 132 28.69 -7.52 -0.16
C ASP A 132 29.71 -8.05 -1.18
N GLN A 133 29.38 -9.14 -1.88
CA GLN A 133 30.30 -9.77 -2.83
C GLN A 133 29.85 -9.57 -4.28
N PHE A 134 28.56 -9.69 -4.58
CA PHE A 134 28.06 -9.69 -5.96
C PHE A 134 27.57 -8.30 -6.39
N HIS A 135 26.73 -7.67 -5.59
CA HIS A 135 26.23 -6.31 -5.79
C HIS A 135 27.14 -5.23 -5.20
N ARG A 136 28.35 -5.58 -4.76
CA ARG A 136 29.30 -4.66 -4.10
C ARG A 136 29.56 -3.35 -4.85
N VAL A 137 29.57 -3.42 -6.18
CA VAL A 137 29.82 -2.29 -7.09
C VAL A 137 28.53 -1.60 -7.55
N ALA A 138 27.43 -1.83 -6.83
CA ALA A 138 26.15 -1.20 -7.14
C ALA A 138 26.26 0.33 -7.15
N GLN A 139 25.59 0.94 -8.11
CA GLN A 139 25.61 2.37 -8.37
C GLN A 139 24.26 2.85 -8.88
N LYS A 140 24.08 4.16 -8.92
CA LYS A 140 22.86 4.80 -9.40
C LYS A 140 22.95 5.10 -10.89
N SER A 141 21.96 4.67 -11.66
CA SER A 141 21.84 4.92 -13.11
C SER A 141 20.42 5.38 -13.47
N SER A 142 20.29 6.24 -14.49
CA SER A 142 18.99 6.68 -15.02
C SER A 142 18.51 5.69 -16.07
N LEU A 143 17.46 4.92 -15.79
CA LEU A 143 16.97 3.86 -16.68
C LEU A 143 15.44 3.74 -16.63
N SER A 144 14.83 3.44 -17.79
CA SER A 144 13.43 3.02 -17.89
C SER A 144 13.32 1.50 -17.82
N LEU A 145 12.24 0.99 -17.21
CA LEU A 145 11.95 -0.44 -17.15
C LEU A 145 11.35 -1.00 -18.45
N GLY A 146 11.09 -0.17 -19.46
CA GLY A 146 10.47 -0.61 -20.72
C GLY A 146 11.25 -1.73 -21.44
N HIS A 147 12.58 -1.78 -21.31
CA HIS A 147 13.39 -2.84 -21.91
C HIS A 147 13.10 -4.24 -21.31
N LEU A 148 12.59 -4.29 -20.07
CA LEU A 148 12.19 -5.54 -19.42
C LEU A 148 10.90 -6.12 -19.99
N ASN A 149 10.17 -5.40 -20.86
CA ASN A 149 9.00 -5.93 -21.57
C ASN A 149 9.34 -7.23 -22.32
N SER A 150 10.54 -7.30 -22.89
CA SER A 150 11.03 -8.49 -23.60
C SER A 150 11.09 -9.76 -22.74
N THR A 151 11.19 -9.61 -21.41
CA THR A 151 11.23 -10.73 -20.47
C THR A 151 9.86 -11.35 -20.21
N LEU A 152 8.78 -10.63 -20.53
CA LEU A 152 7.40 -10.96 -20.18
C LEU A 152 6.68 -11.86 -21.20
N GLY A 153 7.34 -12.19 -22.32
CA GLY A 153 6.79 -13.00 -23.41
C GLY A 153 6.47 -12.17 -24.66
N THR A 154 5.87 -12.81 -25.65
CA THR A 154 5.37 -12.13 -26.86
C THR A 154 4.18 -11.24 -26.51
N ASP A 155 4.15 -10.01 -26.99
CA ASP A 155 3.09 -9.03 -26.71
C ASP A 155 1.84 -9.30 -27.55
N LEU A 156 2.05 -9.66 -28.83
CA LEU A 156 1.01 -9.86 -29.81
C LEU A 156 1.24 -11.13 -30.64
N HIS A 157 0.25 -12.01 -30.63
CA HIS A 157 0.21 -13.19 -31.48
C HIS A 157 -0.75 -12.94 -32.64
N LEU A 158 -0.26 -13.13 -33.86
CA LEU A 158 -0.97 -12.93 -35.11
C LEU A 158 -1.07 -14.25 -35.87
N TYR A 159 -2.07 -14.38 -36.73
CA TYR A 159 -2.13 -15.43 -37.73
C TYR A 159 -2.41 -14.88 -39.12
N PHE A 160 -1.94 -15.61 -40.12
CA PHE A 160 -2.07 -15.23 -41.52
C PHE A 160 -2.24 -16.41 -42.47
N GLU A 161 -2.93 -16.19 -43.60
CA GLU A 161 -3.26 -17.27 -44.54
C GLU A 161 -2.59 -17.15 -45.92
N ARG A 162 -2.07 -15.96 -46.25
CA ARG A 162 -1.53 -15.63 -47.57
C ARG A 162 -0.20 -14.91 -47.45
N ILE A 163 0.61 -14.96 -48.51
CA ILE A 163 1.86 -14.20 -48.65
C ILE A 163 1.82 -13.57 -50.04
N LYS A 164 1.80 -12.24 -50.11
CA LYS A 164 1.92 -11.48 -51.35
C LYS A 164 3.22 -10.66 -51.34
N PRO A 165 4.18 -10.96 -52.23
CA PRO A 165 5.29 -10.05 -52.48
C PRO A 165 4.78 -8.80 -53.23
N GLN A 166 5.28 -7.62 -52.87
CA GLN A 166 4.97 -6.37 -53.58
C GLN A 166 6.03 -6.09 -54.66
N ASP A 167 5.59 -5.67 -55.84
CA ASP A 167 6.48 -5.28 -56.93
C ASP A 167 7.08 -3.89 -56.67
N GLY A 168 8.39 -3.83 -56.39
CA GLY A 168 9.24 -2.74 -56.89
C GLY A 168 9.87 -1.73 -55.92
N GLN A 169 9.42 -1.50 -54.68
CA GLN A 169 10.06 -0.50 -53.78
C GLN A 169 9.97 -0.77 -52.26
N GLY A 170 9.96 -2.03 -51.84
CA GLY A 170 9.85 -2.44 -50.44
C GLY A 170 8.80 -3.54 -50.30
N VAL A 171 9.04 -4.50 -49.41
CA VAL A 171 8.17 -5.67 -49.30
C VAL A 171 7.06 -5.38 -48.30
N ASP A 172 5.91 -4.89 -48.80
CA ASP A 172 4.66 -4.94 -48.05
C ASP A 172 4.10 -6.37 -48.11
N LEU A 173 4.08 -7.08 -46.98
CA LEU A 173 3.47 -8.39 -46.89
C LEU A 173 2.03 -8.24 -46.37
N ASP A 174 1.09 -8.28 -47.31
CA ASP A 174 -0.30 -8.51 -46.97
C ASP A 174 -0.50 -9.98 -46.63
N LEU A 175 -0.57 -10.24 -45.32
CA LEU A 175 -0.73 -11.55 -44.74
C LEU A 175 -2.22 -11.83 -44.38
N GLY A 176 -3.17 -10.97 -44.82
CA GLY A 176 -4.59 -11.09 -44.48
C GLY A 176 -5.42 -12.07 -45.33
N ILE A 177 -6.66 -12.30 -44.88
CA ILE A 177 -7.67 -13.14 -45.56
C ILE A 177 -8.09 -12.51 -46.90
N THR A 178 -8.20 -11.18 -46.95
CA THR A 178 -8.54 -10.36 -48.14
C THR A 178 -7.58 -9.19 -48.30
N ALA A 179 -7.33 -8.78 -49.54
CA ALA A 179 -6.50 -7.61 -49.83
C ALA A 179 -7.21 -6.34 -49.32
N PRO A 180 -6.67 -5.65 -48.31
CA PRO A 180 -7.31 -4.48 -47.73
C PRO A 180 -7.18 -3.30 -48.70
N SER A 181 -8.18 -2.43 -48.70
CA SER A 181 -8.08 -1.13 -49.33
C SER A 181 -7.05 -0.26 -48.59
N ARG A 182 -6.55 0.80 -49.23
CA ARG A 182 -5.63 1.73 -48.58
C ARG A 182 -6.24 2.39 -47.32
N GLU A 183 -7.53 2.70 -47.37
CA GLU A 183 -8.26 3.28 -46.22
C GLU A 183 -8.37 2.28 -45.06
N GLU A 184 -8.59 0.99 -45.36
CA GLU A 184 -8.59 -0.09 -44.35
C GLU A 184 -7.20 -0.24 -43.71
N VAL A 185 -6.12 -0.21 -44.49
CA VAL A 185 -4.75 -0.27 -43.98
C VAL A 185 -4.44 0.92 -43.06
N GLU A 186 -4.88 2.12 -43.42
CA GLU A 186 -4.69 3.33 -42.61
C GLU A 186 -5.50 3.27 -41.31
N ALA A 187 -6.72 2.73 -41.33
CA ALA A 187 -7.57 2.55 -40.15
C ALA A 187 -7.14 1.40 -39.21
N GLU A 188 -6.48 0.38 -39.76
CA GLU A 188 -5.98 -0.79 -39.02
C GLU A 188 -4.54 -0.63 -38.52
N ARG A 189 -3.90 0.48 -38.86
CA ARG A 189 -2.53 0.77 -38.43
C ARG A 189 -2.48 0.91 -36.92
N CYS A 190 -1.58 0.14 -36.30
CA CYS A 190 -1.29 0.24 -34.87
C CYS A 190 0.18 0.64 -34.70
N ASP A 191 0.47 1.43 -33.68
CA ASP A 191 1.84 1.74 -33.28
C ASP A 191 2.29 0.89 -32.07
N GLU A 192 3.48 1.17 -31.55
CA GLU A 192 3.98 0.48 -30.36
C GLU A 192 3.09 0.73 -29.13
N GLU A 193 2.60 1.96 -28.95
CA GLU A 193 1.81 2.34 -27.77
C GLU A 193 0.49 1.57 -27.75
N ASP A 194 -0.17 1.42 -28.89
CA ASP A 194 -1.39 0.60 -29.04
C ASP A 194 -1.15 -0.86 -28.63
N VAL A 195 -0.03 -1.44 -29.08
CA VAL A 195 0.34 -2.83 -28.80
C VAL A 195 0.71 -3.01 -27.33
N LEU A 196 1.54 -2.13 -26.76
CA LEU A 196 1.94 -2.19 -25.36
C LEU A 196 0.77 -1.94 -24.41
N LEU A 197 -0.11 -0.97 -24.72
CA LEU A 197 -1.30 -0.68 -23.92
C LEU A 197 -2.23 -1.89 -23.90
N SER A 198 -2.54 -2.47 -25.07
CA SER A 198 -3.46 -3.62 -25.16
C SER A 198 -2.88 -4.89 -24.53
N SER A 199 -1.58 -5.16 -24.74
CA SER A 199 -0.89 -6.35 -24.22
C SER A 199 -0.50 -6.28 -22.74
N SER A 200 -0.68 -5.12 -22.11
CA SER A 200 -0.32 -4.87 -20.71
C SER A 200 -1.48 -4.42 -19.84
N SER A 201 -2.69 -4.29 -20.39
CA SER A 201 -3.86 -3.82 -19.64
C SER A 201 -4.74 -4.97 -19.12
N PRO A 202 -5.43 -4.78 -17.98
CA PRO A 202 -6.51 -5.65 -17.53
C PRO A 202 -7.70 -5.63 -18.52
N PRO A 203 -8.70 -6.53 -18.41
CA PRO A 203 -9.89 -6.48 -19.25
C PRO A 203 -10.61 -5.14 -19.11
N GLY A 204 -11.03 -4.54 -20.22
CA GLY A 204 -11.73 -3.24 -20.22
C GLY A 204 -11.34 -2.38 -21.42
N ASP A 205 -11.67 -1.09 -21.36
CA ASP A 205 -11.59 -0.16 -22.49
C ASP A 205 -10.18 0.05 -23.04
N LYS A 206 -9.14 -0.21 -22.23
CA LYS A 206 -7.73 -0.11 -22.64
C LYS A 206 -7.26 -1.26 -23.54
N ARG A 207 -8.00 -2.37 -23.62
CA ARG A 207 -7.70 -3.49 -24.56
C ARG A 207 -8.32 -3.22 -25.93
N THR A 208 -7.75 -2.26 -26.66
CA THR A 208 -8.27 -1.89 -27.98
C THR A 208 -7.94 -2.94 -29.04
N ILE A 209 -6.80 -3.63 -28.93
CA ILE A 209 -6.42 -4.76 -29.79
C ILE A 209 -6.89 -6.06 -29.13
N CYS A 210 -7.76 -6.80 -29.82
CA CYS A 210 -8.37 -8.04 -29.33
C CYS A 210 -8.39 -9.13 -30.40
N SER A 211 -8.60 -10.38 -29.96
CA SER A 211 -8.71 -11.54 -30.85
C SER A 211 -9.70 -11.31 -32.00
N GLY A 212 -9.28 -11.64 -33.23
CA GLY A 212 -10.07 -11.47 -34.45
C GLY A 212 -9.96 -10.09 -35.11
N ARG A 213 -9.50 -9.05 -34.40
CA ARG A 213 -9.21 -7.74 -35.01
C ARG A 213 -8.06 -7.86 -36.00
N ARG A 214 -8.16 -7.17 -37.13
CA ARG A 214 -7.04 -7.03 -38.07
C ARG A 214 -6.18 -5.84 -37.66
N VAL A 215 -4.86 -6.00 -37.76
CA VAL A 215 -3.86 -4.97 -37.46
C VAL A 215 -2.83 -4.88 -38.57
N THR A 216 -2.33 -3.67 -38.81
CA THR A 216 -1.18 -3.42 -39.68
C THR A 216 -0.01 -2.85 -38.87
N LEU A 217 1.14 -3.52 -38.94
CA LEU A 217 2.35 -3.20 -38.20
C LEU A 217 3.56 -3.13 -39.13
N LEU A 218 4.61 -2.43 -38.70
CA LEU A 218 5.93 -2.46 -39.32
C LEU A 218 6.89 -3.19 -38.38
N LEU A 219 7.30 -4.40 -38.76
CA LEU A 219 8.17 -5.25 -37.96
C LEU A 219 9.64 -5.06 -38.36
N GLU A 220 10.46 -4.76 -37.38
CA GLU A 220 11.91 -4.72 -37.45
C GLU A 220 12.51 -6.07 -37.07
N GLU A 221 13.74 -6.31 -37.56
CA GLU A 221 14.56 -7.49 -37.24
C GLU A 221 13.82 -8.85 -37.36
N PRO A 222 13.16 -9.14 -38.49
CA PRO A 222 12.35 -10.35 -38.61
C PRO A 222 13.19 -11.62 -38.59
N ALA A 223 12.94 -12.48 -37.58
CA ALA A 223 13.45 -13.84 -37.51
C ALA A 223 12.45 -14.80 -38.18
N LEU A 224 12.87 -15.37 -39.31
CA LEU A 224 12.05 -16.23 -40.16
C LEU A 224 12.27 -17.72 -39.84
N GLY A 225 11.21 -18.39 -39.37
CA GLY A 225 11.12 -19.85 -39.30
C GLY A 225 10.38 -20.41 -40.53
N ARG A 226 10.12 -21.73 -40.55
CA ARG A 226 9.39 -22.38 -41.65
C ARG A 226 7.92 -21.92 -41.74
N GLU A 227 7.24 -21.84 -40.60
CA GLU A 227 5.81 -21.50 -40.48
C GLU A 227 5.53 -20.33 -39.54
N LYS A 228 6.57 -19.73 -38.96
CA LYS A 228 6.46 -18.61 -38.02
C LYS A 228 7.41 -17.49 -38.36
N LEU A 229 6.98 -16.27 -38.11
CA LEU A 229 7.75 -15.04 -38.16
C LEU A 229 7.72 -14.41 -36.76
N VAL A 230 8.89 -14.03 -36.24
CA VAL A 230 9.00 -13.23 -35.02
C VAL A 230 9.68 -11.93 -35.38
N GLY A 231 9.10 -10.79 -35.00
CA GLY A 231 9.68 -9.48 -35.21
C GLY A 231 9.39 -8.55 -34.04
N ARG A 232 9.80 -7.30 -34.18
CA ARG A 232 9.60 -6.26 -33.16
C ARG A 232 9.01 -5.00 -33.74
N ILE A 233 8.22 -4.30 -32.94
CA ILE A 233 7.87 -2.89 -33.16
C ILE A 233 8.41 -2.13 -31.95
N ASP A 234 9.57 -1.48 -32.12
CA ASP A 234 10.41 -0.96 -31.05
C ASP A 234 10.58 -2.01 -29.90
N ARG A 235 9.94 -1.84 -28.74
CA ARG A 235 10.11 -2.73 -27.58
C ARG A 235 9.07 -3.86 -27.51
N ALA A 236 8.05 -3.83 -28.35
CA ALA A 236 7.01 -4.85 -28.38
C ALA A 236 7.39 -6.00 -29.33
N ARG A 237 7.29 -7.23 -28.83
CA ARG A 237 7.58 -8.47 -29.57
C ARG A 237 6.30 -9.01 -30.20
N VAL A 238 6.35 -9.26 -31.50
CA VAL A 238 5.23 -9.77 -32.29
C VAL A 238 5.59 -11.13 -32.87
N GLU A 239 4.68 -12.09 -32.75
CA GLU A 239 4.80 -13.42 -33.38
C GLU A 239 3.63 -13.62 -34.34
N ALA A 240 3.93 -13.93 -35.60
CA ALA A 240 2.94 -14.22 -36.63
C ALA A 240 3.10 -15.67 -37.11
N VAL A 241 2.02 -16.44 -37.09
CA VAL A 241 2.01 -17.86 -37.47
C VAL A 241 1.21 -18.05 -38.76
N ALA A 242 1.81 -18.80 -39.70
CA ALA A 242 1.16 -19.17 -40.95
C ALA A 242 0.04 -20.19 -40.71
N GLN A 243 -1.07 -20.00 -41.41
CA GLN A 243 -2.23 -20.88 -41.49
C GLN A 243 -2.65 -21.07 -42.96
N GLY A 244 -3.54 -22.02 -43.23
CA GLY A 244 -4.06 -22.27 -44.56
C GLY A 244 -2.97 -22.43 -45.63
N SER A 245 -3.13 -21.74 -46.77
CA SER A 245 -2.19 -21.80 -47.90
C SER A 245 -0.80 -21.26 -47.58
N ALA A 246 -0.63 -20.40 -46.57
CA ALA A 246 0.68 -19.88 -46.19
C ALA A 246 1.56 -20.94 -45.51
N ARG A 247 0.98 -21.98 -44.87
CA ARG A 247 1.76 -23.08 -44.27
C ARG A 247 2.50 -23.93 -45.29
N GLU A 248 2.02 -23.97 -46.52
CA GLU A 248 2.64 -24.75 -47.60
C GLU A 248 3.88 -24.04 -48.19
N LYS A 249 4.08 -22.75 -47.86
CA LYS A 249 5.21 -21.95 -48.30
C LYS A 249 6.34 -21.96 -47.26
N ASP A 250 7.58 -21.89 -47.74
CA ASP A 250 8.74 -21.67 -46.86
C ASP A 250 8.95 -20.16 -46.65
N LEU A 251 8.52 -19.66 -45.49
CA LEU A 251 8.61 -18.22 -45.18
C LEU A 251 10.03 -17.69 -45.28
N ARG A 252 11.03 -18.49 -44.89
CA ARG A 252 12.42 -18.06 -44.95
C ARG A 252 12.83 -17.78 -46.38
N ARG A 253 12.45 -18.66 -47.31
CA ARG A 253 12.76 -18.51 -48.74
C ARG A 253 12.00 -17.35 -49.38
N GLU A 254 10.74 -17.15 -49.00
CA GLU A 254 9.88 -16.12 -49.59
C GLU A 254 10.25 -14.71 -49.11
N LEU A 255 10.77 -14.57 -47.89
CA LEU A 255 10.93 -13.28 -47.20
C LEU A 255 12.39 -12.92 -46.91
N GLU A 256 13.35 -13.73 -47.36
CA GLU A 256 14.78 -13.48 -47.12
C GLU A 256 15.22 -12.08 -47.61
N GLY A 257 15.94 -11.34 -46.77
CA GLY A 257 16.42 -9.99 -47.10
C GLY A 257 15.38 -8.87 -46.98
N SER A 258 14.15 -9.17 -46.57
CA SER A 258 13.08 -8.18 -46.41
C SER A 258 13.07 -7.65 -44.96
N SER A 259 13.56 -6.43 -44.75
CA SER A 259 13.52 -5.75 -43.45
C SER A 259 13.55 -4.22 -43.65
N PRO A 260 12.66 -3.44 -43.01
CA PRO A 260 11.54 -3.88 -42.16
C PRO A 260 10.42 -4.55 -42.96
N LEU A 261 9.58 -5.35 -42.29
CA LEU A 261 8.42 -6.05 -42.87
C LEU A 261 7.12 -5.37 -42.46
N ARG A 262 6.35 -4.86 -43.42
CA ARG A 262 4.96 -4.49 -43.13
C ARG A 262 4.12 -5.76 -43.05
N VAL A 263 3.44 -5.97 -41.92
CA VAL A 263 2.59 -7.12 -41.63
C VAL A 263 1.17 -6.65 -41.39
N SER A 264 0.25 -7.04 -42.27
CA SER A 264 -1.20 -6.91 -42.07
C SER A 264 -1.81 -8.27 -41.78
N ALA A 265 -2.20 -8.55 -40.53
CA ALA A 265 -2.64 -9.87 -40.10
C ALA A 265 -3.74 -9.79 -39.03
N ASN A 266 -4.42 -10.91 -38.80
CA ASN A 266 -5.44 -11.00 -37.76
C ASN A 266 -4.79 -11.33 -36.42
N VAL A 267 -5.28 -10.68 -35.37
CA VAL A 267 -4.86 -10.95 -34.01
C VAL A 267 -5.41 -12.31 -33.60
N LEU A 268 -4.51 -13.20 -33.20
CA LEU A 268 -4.87 -14.44 -32.54
C LEU A 268 -5.21 -14.12 -31.08
N HIS A 269 -4.23 -13.62 -30.34
CA HIS A 269 -4.37 -13.17 -28.96
C HIS A 269 -3.34 -12.08 -28.63
N THR A 270 -3.66 -11.23 -27.65
CA THR A 270 -2.64 -10.44 -26.95
C THR A 270 -2.08 -11.21 -25.75
N ARG A 271 -0.90 -10.81 -25.27
CA ARG A 271 -0.34 -11.31 -24.00
C ARG A 271 -1.32 -11.19 -22.83
N ALA A 272 -2.02 -10.06 -22.74
CA ALA A 272 -2.97 -9.81 -21.68
C ALA A 272 -4.17 -10.78 -21.73
N GLU A 273 -4.67 -11.10 -22.93
CA GLU A 273 -5.73 -12.09 -23.12
C GLU A 273 -5.28 -13.50 -22.71
N LEU A 274 -4.09 -13.94 -23.14
CA LEU A 274 -3.52 -15.24 -22.75
C LEU A 274 -3.34 -15.35 -21.23
N ARG A 275 -2.89 -14.26 -20.58
CA ARG A 275 -2.75 -14.22 -19.12
C ARG A 275 -4.10 -14.26 -18.42
N SER A 276 -5.10 -13.50 -18.88
CA SER A 276 -6.47 -13.56 -18.34
C SER A 276 -7.06 -14.97 -18.46
N GLN A 277 -6.83 -15.66 -19.59
CA GLN A 277 -7.24 -17.06 -19.76
C GLN A 277 -6.53 -17.99 -18.77
N LEU A 278 -5.20 -17.89 -18.67
CA LEU A 278 -4.42 -18.70 -17.72
C LEU A 278 -4.85 -18.48 -16.26
N LEU A 279 -5.06 -17.22 -15.86
CA LEU A 279 -5.55 -16.86 -14.53
C LEU A 279 -6.91 -17.50 -14.27
N LYS A 280 -7.88 -17.34 -15.18
CA LYS A 280 -9.21 -17.94 -15.05
C LYS A 280 -9.15 -19.45 -14.93
N THR A 281 -8.42 -20.12 -15.83
CA THR A 281 -8.35 -21.58 -15.83
C THR A 281 -7.68 -22.11 -14.56
N LYS A 282 -6.53 -21.56 -14.17
CA LYS A 282 -5.74 -22.10 -13.05
C LYS A 282 -6.29 -21.70 -11.69
N LEU A 283 -6.84 -20.50 -11.54
CA LEU A 283 -7.45 -20.07 -10.27
C LEU A 283 -8.80 -20.71 -10.02
N SER A 284 -9.47 -21.25 -11.05
CA SER A 284 -10.72 -21.99 -10.87
C SER A 284 -10.61 -23.21 -9.93
N SER A 285 -9.39 -23.73 -9.74
CA SER A 285 -9.09 -24.77 -8.75
C SER A 285 -9.28 -24.30 -7.29
N PHE A 286 -9.29 -22.99 -7.04
CA PHE A 286 -9.50 -22.40 -5.71
C PHE A 286 -10.92 -21.88 -5.51
N GLY A 287 -11.72 -21.71 -6.56
CA GLY A 287 -13.03 -21.09 -6.46
C GLY A 287 -13.57 -20.47 -7.75
N HIS A 288 -14.73 -19.81 -7.67
CA HIS A 288 -15.29 -19.00 -8.75
C HIS A 288 -14.43 -17.76 -8.99
N VAL A 289 -13.96 -17.59 -10.23
CA VAL A 289 -13.09 -16.48 -10.62
C VAL A 289 -13.88 -15.36 -11.30
N GLU A 290 -13.79 -14.16 -10.74
CA GLU A 290 -14.30 -12.93 -11.34
C GLU A 290 -13.13 -12.01 -11.69
N GLU A 291 -13.18 -11.39 -12.87
CA GLU A 291 -12.10 -10.54 -13.38
C GLU A 291 -12.69 -9.27 -13.97
N THR A 292 -12.19 -8.11 -13.54
CA THR A 292 -12.59 -6.78 -14.01
C THR A 292 -11.37 -5.96 -14.40
N ALA A 293 -11.57 -4.71 -14.84
CA ALA A 293 -10.49 -3.77 -15.09
C ALA A 293 -9.67 -3.46 -13.82
N GLU A 294 -10.30 -3.48 -12.66
CA GLU A 294 -9.68 -3.02 -11.41
C GLU A 294 -9.20 -4.18 -10.52
N GLU A 295 -9.91 -5.31 -10.55
CA GLU A 295 -9.79 -6.38 -9.56
C GLU A 295 -9.83 -7.78 -10.18
N LEU A 296 -9.17 -8.71 -9.51
CA LEU A 296 -9.29 -10.14 -9.66
C LEU A 296 -9.82 -10.71 -8.35
N ALA A 297 -10.90 -11.50 -8.41
CA ALA A 297 -11.50 -12.14 -7.25
C ALA A 297 -11.60 -13.65 -7.46
N CYS A 298 -11.39 -14.41 -6.39
CA CYS A 298 -11.63 -15.85 -6.34
C CYS A 298 -12.39 -16.18 -5.06
N ASP A 299 -13.59 -16.76 -5.20
CA ASP A 299 -14.54 -17.03 -4.10
C ASP A 299 -14.75 -15.82 -3.17
N GLY A 300 -14.92 -14.64 -3.77
CA GLY A 300 -15.15 -13.38 -3.06
C GLY A 300 -13.91 -12.75 -2.44
N VAL A 301 -12.76 -13.43 -2.43
CA VAL A 301 -11.48 -12.88 -1.96
C VAL A 301 -10.80 -12.11 -3.08
N ARG A 302 -10.66 -10.80 -2.91
CA ARG A 302 -10.26 -9.85 -3.97
C ARG A 302 -8.83 -9.35 -3.82
N VAL A 303 -8.23 -9.02 -4.96
CA VAL A 303 -6.96 -8.30 -5.09
C VAL A 303 -7.03 -7.36 -6.29
N ALA A 304 -6.24 -6.28 -6.32
CA ALA A 304 -6.08 -5.51 -7.55
C ALA A 304 -5.64 -6.39 -8.72
N HIS A 305 -6.11 -6.09 -9.94
CA HIS A 305 -5.80 -6.94 -11.09
C HIS A 305 -4.27 -7.02 -11.34
N PRO A 306 -3.67 -8.21 -11.55
CA PRO A 306 -2.21 -8.38 -11.69
C PRO A 306 -1.53 -7.53 -12.79
N LEU A 307 -2.28 -7.18 -13.84
CA LEU A 307 -1.81 -6.33 -14.95
C LEU A 307 -2.07 -4.82 -14.75
N ARG A 308 -2.73 -4.39 -13.66
CA ARG A 308 -3.28 -3.03 -13.51
C ARG A 308 -2.21 -1.93 -13.63
N GLU A 309 -1.04 -2.17 -13.05
CA GLU A 309 0.10 -1.22 -13.09
C GLU A 309 1.12 -1.53 -14.19
N LEU A 310 0.98 -2.65 -14.92
CA LEU A 310 2.05 -3.12 -15.82
C LEU A 310 2.38 -2.09 -16.92
N TYR A 311 1.36 -1.54 -17.58
CA TYR A 311 1.59 -0.53 -18.61
C TYR A 311 2.28 0.71 -18.05
N ALA A 312 1.82 1.22 -16.91
CA ALA A 312 2.41 2.38 -16.25
C ALA A 312 3.88 2.14 -15.86
N ILE A 313 4.22 0.94 -15.41
CA ILE A 313 5.60 0.54 -15.06
C ILE A 313 6.50 0.52 -16.31
N LEU A 314 6.04 -0.10 -17.40
CA LEU A 314 6.83 -0.25 -18.63
C LEU A 314 6.98 1.06 -19.42
N HIS A 315 5.95 1.91 -19.37
CA HIS A 315 5.91 3.17 -20.11
C HIS A 315 6.48 4.36 -19.31
N ARG A 316 6.73 4.20 -18.01
CA ARG A 316 7.37 5.25 -17.22
C ARG A 316 8.74 5.61 -17.83
N GLY A 317 9.02 6.91 -17.84
CA GLY A 317 10.30 7.46 -18.27
C GLY A 317 11.47 6.96 -17.40
N GLU A 318 12.66 7.48 -17.68
CA GLU A 318 13.83 7.09 -16.90
C GLU A 318 13.68 7.51 -15.43
N ASP A 319 14.03 6.58 -14.54
CA ASP A 319 14.10 6.80 -13.11
C ASP A 319 15.51 6.47 -12.63
N ALA A 320 15.87 7.08 -11.51
CA ALA A 320 17.14 6.88 -10.83
C ALA A 320 17.14 5.52 -10.09
N ARG A 321 17.71 4.48 -10.71
CA ARG A 321 17.65 3.08 -10.25
C ARG A 321 19.04 2.53 -9.90
N VAL A 322 19.09 1.50 -9.06
CA VAL A 322 20.37 0.87 -8.68
C VAL A 322 20.73 -0.24 -9.66
N THR A 323 21.90 -0.09 -10.28
CA THR A 323 22.49 -1.05 -11.20
C THR A 323 23.81 -1.61 -10.66
N GLY A 324 24.15 -2.82 -11.07
CA GLY A 324 25.42 -3.47 -10.75
C GLY A 324 25.48 -4.86 -11.38
N THR A 325 26.39 -5.69 -10.90
CA THR A 325 26.42 -7.10 -11.34
C THR A 325 25.14 -7.79 -10.88
N VAL A 326 24.43 -8.44 -11.80
CA VAL A 326 23.23 -9.22 -11.53
C VAL A 326 23.32 -10.60 -12.16
N HIS A 327 22.60 -11.55 -11.58
CA HIS A 327 22.50 -12.91 -12.07
C HIS A 327 21.45 -13.01 -13.18
N GLY A 328 20.38 -12.20 -13.10
CA GLY A 328 19.29 -12.09 -14.10
C GLY A 328 18.33 -13.29 -14.14
N ASP A 329 18.69 -14.37 -13.46
CA ASP A 329 17.90 -15.59 -13.23
C ASP A 329 18.26 -16.23 -11.88
N LEU A 330 18.28 -15.43 -10.81
CA LEU A 330 18.56 -15.89 -9.44
C LEU A 330 17.40 -16.77 -8.88
N ASN A 331 17.27 -17.97 -9.42
CA ASN A 331 16.34 -18.98 -8.92
C ASN A 331 16.90 -19.59 -7.61
N PRO A 332 16.07 -19.96 -6.61
CA PRO A 332 16.55 -20.59 -5.37
C PRO A 332 17.32 -21.91 -5.61
N ARG A 333 17.11 -22.59 -6.74
CA ARG A 333 17.89 -23.78 -7.14
C ARG A 333 19.29 -23.43 -7.68
N ASN A 334 19.50 -22.19 -8.09
CA ASN A 334 20.79 -21.68 -8.57
C ASN A 334 21.67 -21.17 -7.41
N VAL A 335 21.16 -21.18 -6.18
CA VAL A 335 21.87 -20.83 -4.96
C VAL A 335 22.17 -22.11 -4.18
N LEU A 336 23.46 -22.41 -4.02
CA LEU A 336 23.95 -23.56 -3.28
C LEU A 336 24.58 -23.12 -1.95
N LEU A 337 24.23 -23.81 -0.89
CA LEU A 337 24.68 -23.55 0.47
C LEU A 337 25.56 -24.69 0.96
N ARG A 338 26.70 -24.34 1.54
CA ARG A 338 27.61 -25.29 2.18
C ARG A 338 28.21 -24.70 3.45
N GLY A 339 27.70 -25.12 4.60
CA GLY A 339 27.95 -24.42 5.86
C GLY A 339 27.50 -22.97 5.74
N ASP A 340 28.32 -22.03 6.20
CA ASP A 340 28.03 -20.59 6.15
C ASP A 340 28.47 -19.93 4.83
N ARG A 341 28.57 -20.67 3.74
CA ARG A 341 29.03 -20.15 2.44
C ARG A 341 28.00 -20.34 1.34
N THR A 342 27.87 -19.29 0.54
CA THR A 342 26.96 -19.18 -0.59
C THR A 342 27.69 -19.36 -1.92
N TYR A 343 27.07 -20.11 -2.84
CA TYR A 343 27.59 -20.33 -4.19
C TYR A 343 26.50 -20.18 -5.25
N LEU A 344 26.87 -19.63 -6.40
CA LEU A 344 25.97 -19.36 -7.53
C LEU A 344 26.38 -20.17 -8.76
N ILE A 345 25.38 -20.66 -9.49
CA ILE A 345 25.49 -21.37 -10.77
C ILE A 345 24.47 -20.82 -11.78
N ASP A 346 24.62 -21.15 -13.06
CA ASP A 346 23.70 -20.76 -14.13
C ASP A 346 23.73 -19.26 -14.50
N PHE A 347 24.90 -18.78 -14.91
CA PHE A 347 25.13 -17.38 -15.27
C PHE A 347 24.61 -16.99 -16.66
N ALA A 348 23.72 -17.76 -17.29
CA ALA A 348 23.27 -17.52 -18.66
C ALA A 348 22.58 -16.17 -18.88
N ASN A 349 22.08 -15.53 -17.82
CA ASN A 349 21.46 -14.22 -17.85
C ASN A 349 22.21 -13.18 -17.01
N ALA A 350 23.45 -13.50 -16.61
CA ALA A 350 24.22 -12.60 -15.76
C ALA A 350 24.71 -11.39 -16.58
N GLU A 351 24.61 -10.21 -15.97
CA GLU A 351 24.95 -8.94 -16.60
C GLU A 351 25.79 -8.10 -15.63
N PRO A 352 26.87 -7.44 -16.09
CA PRO A 352 27.74 -6.65 -15.21
C PRO A 352 27.11 -5.33 -14.74
N ASP A 353 26.14 -4.80 -15.50
CA ASP A 353 25.49 -3.50 -15.26
C ASP A 353 23.95 -3.63 -15.33
N GLY A 354 23.40 -4.69 -14.73
CA GLY A 354 21.95 -4.93 -14.69
C GLY A 354 21.27 -4.34 -13.45
N LEU A 355 19.93 -4.43 -13.40
CA LEU A 355 19.11 -3.84 -12.34
C LEU A 355 19.06 -4.76 -11.11
N THR A 356 19.66 -4.35 -9.99
CA THR A 356 19.90 -5.25 -8.84
C THR A 356 18.63 -5.87 -8.25
N LEU A 357 17.54 -5.10 -8.17
CA LEU A 357 16.24 -5.60 -7.70
C LEU A 357 15.64 -6.73 -8.56
N THR A 358 16.09 -6.93 -9.80
CA THR A 358 15.63 -8.07 -10.60
C THR A 358 15.99 -9.40 -9.96
N ASP A 359 17.15 -9.51 -9.29
CA ASP A 359 17.57 -10.73 -8.61
C ASP A 359 16.72 -10.98 -7.35
N TYR A 360 16.54 -9.99 -6.49
CA TYR A 360 15.75 -10.12 -5.26
C TYR A 360 14.27 -10.43 -5.54
N ALA A 361 13.64 -9.68 -6.45
CA ALA A 361 12.23 -9.90 -6.80
C ALA A 361 12.02 -11.26 -7.49
N TRP A 362 12.97 -11.68 -8.34
CA TRP A 362 12.91 -12.98 -8.99
C TRP A 362 13.12 -14.14 -8.01
N LEU A 363 14.02 -13.97 -7.04
CA LEU A 363 14.25 -14.94 -5.98
C LEU A 363 13.00 -15.13 -5.11
N GLU A 364 12.37 -14.03 -4.66
CA GLU A 364 11.13 -14.08 -3.87
C GLU A 364 10.02 -14.85 -4.60
N VAL A 365 9.75 -14.48 -5.85
CA VAL A 365 8.70 -15.10 -6.68
C VAL A 365 9.02 -16.57 -6.95
N CYS A 366 10.26 -16.91 -7.30
CA CYS A 366 10.62 -18.30 -7.57
C CYS A 366 10.56 -19.17 -6.32
N LEU A 367 11.05 -18.68 -5.19
CA LEU A 367 11.01 -19.40 -3.92
C LEU A 367 9.57 -19.70 -3.52
N LEU A 368 8.69 -18.70 -3.51
CA LEU A 368 7.30 -18.92 -3.13
C LEU A 368 6.59 -19.87 -4.09
N ARG A 369 6.90 -19.83 -5.40
CA ARG A 369 6.34 -20.74 -6.42
C ARG A 369 6.75 -22.20 -6.28
N GLU A 370 7.84 -22.50 -5.58
CA GLU A 370 8.28 -23.88 -5.35
C GLU A 370 7.76 -24.44 -4.00
N LEU A 371 7.01 -23.64 -3.22
CA LEU A 371 6.37 -24.06 -1.96
C LEU A 371 4.95 -24.62 -2.18
N GLU A 372 4.70 -25.37 -3.26
CA GLU A 372 3.37 -25.91 -3.59
C GLU A 372 2.79 -26.78 -2.46
N ASP A 373 3.66 -27.51 -1.75
CA ASP A 373 3.28 -28.41 -0.64
C ASP A 373 3.12 -27.70 0.71
N SER A 374 3.25 -26.36 0.75
CA SER A 374 3.10 -25.58 2.00
C SER A 374 1.68 -25.57 2.57
N GLY A 375 0.68 -25.93 1.75
CA GLY A 375 -0.72 -25.92 2.12
C GLY A 375 -1.39 -24.54 2.08
N LEU A 376 -0.71 -23.50 1.60
CA LEU A 376 -1.28 -22.15 1.50
C LEU A 376 -2.36 -22.07 0.41
N ALA A 377 -3.57 -21.66 0.81
CA ALA A 377 -4.70 -21.35 -0.06
C ALA A 377 -4.60 -19.92 -0.66
N TRP A 378 -5.48 -19.60 -1.60
CA TRP A 378 -5.54 -18.29 -2.26
C TRP A 378 -5.58 -17.11 -1.27
N ARG A 379 -6.44 -17.18 -0.25
CA ARG A 379 -6.54 -16.15 0.79
C ARG A 379 -5.23 -15.96 1.56
N GLU A 380 -4.58 -17.05 1.93
CA GLU A 380 -3.33 -17.04 2.70
C GLU A 380 -2.18 -16.45 1.89
N LEU A 381 -2.13 -16.72 0.58
CA LEU A 381 -1.18 -16.08 -0.33
C LEU A 381 -1.37 -14.57 -0.41
N LEU A 382 -2.62 -14.09 -0.46
CA LEU A 382 -2.93 -12.66 -0.45
C LEU A 382 -2.57 -12.00 0.88
N VAL A 383 -2.92 -12.62 2.02
CA VAL A 383 -2.56 -12.11 3.35
C VAL A 383 -1.04 -12.05 3.52
N LEU A 384 -0.32 -13.10 3.12
CA LEU A 384 1.15 -13.13 3.14
C LEU A 384 1.76 -11.97 2.34
N GLN A 385 1.32 -11.78 1.10
CA GLN A 385 1.85 -10.71 0.24
C GLN A 385 1.50 -9.31 0.78
N ARG A 386 0.31 -9.15 1.37
CA ARG A 386 -0.14 -7.91 2.01
C ARG A 386 0.64 -7.59 3.29
N GLN A 387 0.89 -8.58 4.14
CA GLN A 387 1.75 -8.44 5.32
C GLN A 387 3.16 -8.01 4.92
N LEU A 388 3.75 -8.67 3.92
CA LEU A 388 5.05 -8.25 3.37
C LEU A 388 5.01 -6.82 2.79
N ALA A 389 3.90 -6.41 2.16
CA ALA A 389 3.75 -5.04 1.64
C ALA A 389 3.64 -4.00 2.76
N VAL A 390 2.88 -4.29 3.83
CA VAL A 390 2.79 -3.46 5.04
C VAL A 390 4.17 -3.32 5.70
N MET A 391 4.90 -4.43 5.85
CA MET A 391 6.27 -4.41 6.39
C MET A 391 7.23 -3.57 5.53
N SER A 392 7.18 -3.71 4.20
CA SER A 392 7.94 -2.86 3.27
C SER A 392 7.53 -1.38 3.35
N LYS A 393 6.27 -1.09 3.70
CA LYS A 393 5.81 0.27 3.97
C LYS A 393 6.35 0.82 5.27
N LEU A 394 6.29 0.05 6.35
CA LEU A 394 6.82 0.43 7.66
C LEU A 394 8.34 0.63 7.64
N PHE A 395 9.09 -0.10 6.82
CA PHE A 395 10.55 0.06 6.69
C PHE A 395 11.00 1.51 6.40
N VAL A 396 10.15 2.30 5.74
CA VAL A 396 10.42 3.71 5.44
C VAL A 396 10.30 4.60 6.68
N PHE A 397 9.42 4.22 7.61
CA PHE A 397 8.97 5.10 8.69
C PHE A 397 9.44 4.65 10.06
N VAL A 398 9.72 3.39 10.32
CA VAL A 398 10.12 2.90 11.65
C VAL A 398 11.51 2.25 11.59
N ASP A 399 12.16 2.08 12.74
CA ASP A 399 13.45 1.40 12.81
C ASP A 399 13.35 -0.13 12.77
N ASP A 400 14.50 -0.76 12.58
CA ASP A 400 14.64 -2.21 12.47
C ASP A 400 14.15 -2.94 13.73
N GLU A 401 14.38 -2.40 14.93
CA GLU A 401 13.90 -3.02 16.18
C GLU A 401 12.37 -3.06 16.23
N CYS A 402 11.71 -1.97 15.80
CA CYS A 402 10.26 -1.94 15.66
C CYS A 402 9.76 -2.95 14.62
N LEU A 403 10.42 -3.06 13.46
CA LEU A 403 10.05 -4.04 12.42
C LEU A 403 10.19 -5.47 12.93
N ASP A 404 11.27 -5.78 13.63
CA ASP A 404 11.51 -7.13 14.16
C ASP A 404 10.45 -7.52 15.20
N LYS A 405 10.01 -6.57 16.06
CA LYS A 405 8.89 -6.80 17.00
C LYS A 405 7.56 -7.03 16.29
N ILE A 406 7.27 -6.25 15.25
CA ILE A 406 6.04 -6.39 14.46
C ILE A 406 6.05 -7.73 13.71
N LEU A 407 7.18 -8.10 13.10
CA LEU A 407 7.34 -9.37 12.41
C LEU A 407 7.09 -10.54 13.37
N ALA A 408 7.75 -10.56 14.53
CA ALA A 408 7.56 -11.60 15.53
C ALA A 408 6.07 -11.74 15.93
N ALA A 409 5.41 -10.61 16.21
CA ALA A 409 4.00 -10.61 16.58
C ALA A 409 3.09 -11.16 15.46
N LEU A 410 3.36 -10.80 14.20
CA LEU A 410 2.60 -11.31 13.04
C LEU A 410 2.85 -12.79 12.76
N VAL A 411 4.09 -13.26 12.95
CA VAL A 411 4.45 -14.67 12.80
C VAL A 411 3.72 -15.51 13.84
N ASP A 412 3.67 -15.05 15.10
CA ASP A 412 3.00 -15.73 16.20
C ASP A 412 1.46 -15.75 16.06
N ALA A 413 0.88 -14.70 15.45
CA ALA A 413 -0.57 -14.59 15.24
C ALA A 413 -1.08 -15.33 13.98
N GLY A 414 -0.19 -15.72 13.06
CA GLY A 414 -0.54 -16.35 11.80
C GLY A 414 -0.71 -17.87 11.89
N PRO A 415 -1.42 -18.51 10.92
CA PRO A 415 -1.31 -19.95 10.71
C PRO A 415 0.16 -20.34 10.49
N GLY A 416 0.58 -21.50 11.02
CA GLY A 416 1.99 -21.90 11.05
C GLY A 416 2.75 -21.73 9.71
N PRO A 417 2.29 -22.29 8.59
CA PRO A 417 2.96 -22.11 7.30
C PRO A 417 2.99 -20.66 6.79
N LEU A 418 1.95 -19.87 7.08
CA LEU A 418 1.86 -18.46 6.69
C LEU A 418 2.89 -17.62 7.45
N GLY A 419 2.95 -17.77 8.78
CA GLY A 419 3.94 -17.06 9.62
C GLY A 419 5.38 -17.40 9.23
N ARG A 420 5.68 -18.68 9.00
CA ARG A 420 7.03 -19.10 8.57
C ARG A 420 7.41 -18.56 7.18
N CYS A 421 6.46 -18.56 6.23
CA CYS A 421 6.67 -17.92 4.93
C CYS A 421 6.89 -16.41 5.07
N LEU A 422 6.15 -15.73 5.95
CA LEU A 422 6.31 -14.30 6.21
C LEU A 422 7.72 -13.99 6.72
N ALA A 423 8.21 -14.73 7.72
CA ALA A 423 9.57 -14.57 8.26
C ALA A 423 10.64 -14.71 7.17
N LEU A 424 10.57 -15.79 6.38
CA LEU A 424 11.56 -16.08 5.34
C LEU A 424 11.53 -15.07 4.19
N LEU A 425 10.35 -14.73 3.65
CA LEU A 425 10.25 -13.78 2.54
C LEU A 425 10.57 -12.34 2.98
N TRP A 426 10.34 -12.01 4.26
CA TRP A 426 10.72 -10.70 4.78
C TRP A 426 12.23 -10.48 4.73
N GLU A 427 13.06 -11.51 4.97
CA GLU A 427 14.51 -11.38 4.85
C GLU A 427 14.94 -10.94 3.44
N ILE A 428 14.28 -11.45 2.40
CA ILE A 428 14.53 -11.05 1.00
C ILE A 428 14.18 -9.57 0.79
N ARG A 429 12.98 -9.15 1.21
CA ARG A 429 12.54 -7.76 1.04
C ARG A 429 13.37 -6.79 1.85
N ARG A 430 13.72 -7.15 3.10
CA ARG A 430 14.59 -6.35 3.96
C ARG A 430 15.95 -6.17 3.33
N ALA A 431 16.57 -7.23 2.82
CA ALA A 431 17.86 -7.14 2.14
C ALA A 431 17.80 -6.26 0.87
N ALA A 432 16.76 -6.43 0.06
CA ALA A 432 16.53 -5.62 -1.14
C ALA A 432 16.40 -4.12 -0.79
N LEU A 433 15.58 -3.78 0.21
CA LEU A 433 15.39 -2.41 0.67
C LEU A 433 16.64 -1.81 1.30
N LEU A 434 17.42 -2.60 2.06
CA LEU A 434 18.69 -2.17 2.63
C LEU A 434 19.74 -1.88 1.55
N LEU A 435 19.79 -2.67 0.47
CA LEU A 435 20.68 -2.40 -0.66
C LEU A 435 20.28 -1.09 -1.36
N GLU A 436 19.01 -0.96 -1.73
CA GLU A 436 18.49 0.22 -2.44
C GLU A 436 18.67 1.52 -1.63
N ARG A 437 18.36 1.49 -0.33
CA ARG A 437 18.48 2.65 0.57
C ARG A 437 19.89 3.24 0.65
N ARG A 438 20.94 2.48 0.28
CA ARG A 438 22.32 3.00 0.17
C ARG A 438 22.48 4.00 -0.98
N HIS A 439 21.56 3.98 -1.96
CA HIS A 439 21.69 4.70 -3.22
C HIS A 439 20.46 5.57 -3.59
N CYS A 440 19.28 5.27 -3.06
CA CYS A 440 18.04 6.02 -3.29
C CYS A 440 17.28 6.30 -1.97
N PRO A 441 16.41 7.33 -1.93
CA PRO A 441 15.51 7.56 -0.79
C PRO A 441 14.65 6.33 -0.47
N PRO A 442 14.34 6.04 0.80
CA PRO A 442 13.56 4.86 1.18
C PRO A 442 12.19 4.73 0.48
N GLN A 443 11.51 5.85 0.21
CA GLN A 443 10.25 5.87 -0.52
C GLN A 443 10.42 5.41 -1.98
N GLU A 444 11.51 5.83 -2.64
CA GLU A 444 11.85 5.38 -3.99
C GLU A 444 12.22 3.89 -4.00
N ALA A 445 13.06 3.46 -3.05
CA ALA A 445 13.44 2.05 -2.87
C ALA A 445 12.21 1.14 -2.74
N GLN A 446 11.25 1.55 -1.90
CA GLN A 446 9.97 0.85 -1.72
C GLN A 446 9.16 0.80 -3.02
N ARG A 447 9.00 1.94 -3.71
CA ARG A 447 8.27 1.99 -4.98
C ARG A 447 8.90 1.06 -6.01
N HIS A 448 10.23 1.14 -6.16
CA HIS A 448 10.98 0.29 -7.09
C HIS A 448 10.77 -1.19 -6.75
N LEU A 449 10.88 -1.60 -5.48
CA LEU A 449 10.63 -2.98 -5.07
C LEU A 449 9.29 -3.52 -5.62
N PHE A 450 8.19 -2.77 -5.47
CA PHE A 450 6.88 -3.19 -5.98
C PHE A 450 6.80 -3.22 -7.52
N GLU A 451 7.49 -2.32 -8.21
CA GLU A 451 7.62 -2.36 -9.68
C GLU A 451 8.33 -3.64 -10.14
N TYR A 452 9.44 -4.00 -9.50
CA TYR A 452 10.18 -5.22 -9.83
C TYR A 452 9.44 -6.50 -9.43
N LEU A 453 8.73 -6.50 -8.29
CA LEU A 453 7.86 -7.62 -7.91
C LEU A 453 6.75 -7.85 -8.94
N THR A 454 6.16 -6.78 -9.48
CA THR A 454 5.16 -6.88 -10.55
C THR A 454 5.77 -7.55 -11.79
N LEU A 455 6.94 -7.10 -12.24
CA LEU A 455 7.62 -7.68 -13.41
C LEU A 455 8.06 -9.13 -13.17
N ALA A 456 8.65 -9.41 -12.01
CA ALA A 456 9.10 -10.75 -11.62
C ALA A 456 7.94 -11.74 -11.48
N ALA A 457 6.79 -11.30 -10.96
CA ALA A 457 5.60 -12.13 -10.81
C ALA A 457 4.89 -12.41 -12.15
N LEU A 458 4.96 -11.50 -13.12
CA LEU A 458 4.34 -11.67 -14.44
C LEU A 458 5.24 -12.40 -15.44
N ARG A 459 6.56 -12.36 -15.26
CA ARG A 459 7.55 -13.05 -16.11
C ARG A 459 7.28 -14.55 -16.30
N PRO A 460 6.86 -15.34 -15.29
CA PRO A 460 6.60 -16.76 -15.45
C PRO A 460 5.30 -17.08 -16.20
N LEU A 461 4.36 -16.14 -16.30
CA LEU A 461 3.05 -16.39 -16.95
C LEU A 461 3.16 -16.56 -18.47
N LYS A 462 4.35 -16.38 -19.05
CA LYS A 462 4.63 -16.65 -20.47
C LYS A 462 4.84 -18.14 -20.78
N PHE A 463 5.09 -18.98 -19.77
CA PHE A 463 5.33 -20.40 -19.98
C PHE A 463 4.02 -21.13 -20.30
N PRO A 464 4.07 -22.27 -21.01
CA PRO A 464 2.89 -23.03 -21.39
C PRO A 464 2.01 -23.39 -20.18
N GLU A 465 0.70 -23.48 -20.42
CA GLU A 465 -0.28 -23.76 -19.37
C GLU A 465 -0.03 -25.12 -18.70
N GLU A 466 0.45 -26.11 -19.46
CA GLU A 466 0.71 -27.47 -19.00
C GLU A 466 1.86 -27.53 -17.98
N GLU A 467 2.75 -26.55 -17.99
CA GLU A 467 3.91 -26.45 -17.07
C GLU A 467 3.59 -25.68 -15.77
N GLN A 468 2.37 -25.15 -15.64
CA GLN A 468 1.96 -24.30 -14.53
C GLN A 468 0.92 -25.02 -13.66
N SER A 469 1.25 -25.18 -12.37
CA SER A 469 0.27 -25.61 -11.37
C SER A 469 -0.68 -24.44 -11.01
N PRO A 470 -1.88 -24.73 -10.49
CA PRO A 470 -2.75 -23.71 -9.90
C PRO A 470 -2.05 -22.82 -8.89
N PHE A 471 -1.27 -23.42 -7.99
CA PHE A 471 -0.53 -22.72 -6.94
C PHE A 471 0.49 -21.73 -7.51
N ARG A 472 1.29 -22.14 -8.49
CA ARG A 472 2.28 -21.24 -9.13
C ARG A 472 1.67 -20.02 -9.78
N VAL A 473 0.48 -20.17 -10.38
CA VAL A 473 -0.26 -19.05 -10.97
C VAL A 473 -0.88 -18.17 -9.90
N ALA A 474 -1.40 -18.76 -8.82
CA ALA A 474 -1.88 -18.03 -7.65
C ALA A 474 -0.78 -17.18 -7.00
N VAL A 475 0.43 -17.69 -6.83
CA VAL A 475 1.57 -16.90 -6.33
C VAL A 475 1.85 -15.70 -7.23
N CYS A 476 1.94 -15.91 -8.55
CA CYS A 476 2.13 -14.82 -9.51
C CYS A 476 1.02 -13.77 -9.44
N ALA A 477 -0.24 -14.19 -9.35
CA ALA A 477 -1.38 -13.30 -9.28
C ALA A 477 -1.41 -12.50 -7.96
N ALA A 478 -1.16 -13.16 -6.83
CA ALA A 478 -1.11 -12.54 -5.51
C ALA A 478 0.01 -11.50 -5.41
N THR A 479 1.24 -11.86 -5.80
CA THR A 479 2.39 -10.94 -5.73
C THR A 479 2.19 -9.71 -6.63
N ALA A 480 1.79 -9.90 -7.89
CA ALA A 480 1.57 -8.77 -8.80
C ALA A 480 0.35 -7.92 -8.41
N GLY A 481 -0.73 -8.55 -7.96
CA GLY A 481 -1.94 -7.84 -7.52
C GLY A 481 -1.68 -7.00 -6.27
N VAL A 482 -1.02 -7.54 -5.25
CA VAL A 482 -0.70 -6.79 -4.03
C VAL A 482 0.37 -5.72 -4.29
N ALA A 483 1.33 -5.97 -5.18
CA ALA A 483 2.25 -4.92 -5.62
C ALA A 483 1.50 -3.74 -6.28
N ALA A 484 0.45 -4.02 -7.07
CA ALA A 484 -0.42 -2.99 -7.63
C ALA A 484 -1.22 -2.22 -6.55
N GLU A 485 -1.71 -2.90 -5.50
CA GLU A 485 -2.34 -2.24 -4.34
C GLU A 485 -1.33 -1.30 -3.64
N ALA A 486 -0.12 -1.79 -3.39
CA ALA A 486 0.91 -1.03 -2.68
C ALA A 486 1.39 0.21 -3.45
N LEU A 487 1.39 0.17 -4.79
CA LEU A 487 1.75 1.28 -5.68
C LEU A 487 0.69 2.40 -5.73
N ARG A 488 -0.59 2.10 -5.50
CA ARG A 488 -1.67 3.11 -5.47
C ARG A 488 -1.63 4.03 -4.27
N GLY A 489 -1.05 3.58 -3.16
CA GLY A 489 -0.94 4.36 -1.93
C GLY A 489 -2.21 4.36 -1.08
N GLU A 490 -3.18 3.47 -1.31
CA GLU A 490 -4.38 3.29 -0.48
C GLU A 490 -4.13 2.24 0.62
N PRO A 491 -3.92 2.62 1.90
CA PRO A 491 -3.47 1.68 2.93
C PRO A 491 -4.51 0.62 3.30
N ALA A 492 -5.80 0.97 3.31
CA ALA A 492 -6.88 0.08 3.74
C ALA A 492 -6.97 -1.20 2.89
N GLY A 493 -6.70 -1.12 1.59
CA GLY A 493 -6.70 -2.26 0.68
C GLY A 493 -5.70 -3.36 1.09
N LEU A 494 -4.58 -2.98 1.71
CA LEU A 494 -3.57 -3.93 2.19
C LEU A 494 -4.02 -4.73 3.43
N PHE A 495 -5.10 -4.32 4.09
CA PHE A 495 -5.67 -5.04 5.24
C PHE A 495 -6.88 -5.88 4.88
N SER A 496 -7.32 -5.82 3.61
CA SER A 496 -8.39 -6.67 3.11
C SER A 496 -8.05 -8.15 3.33
N SER A 497 -9.05 -8.93 3.75
CA SER A 497 -8.93 -10.36 4.06
C SER A 497 -8.06 -10.74 5.27
N TRP A 498 -7.48 -9.79 6.00
CA TRP A 498 -6.80 -10.10 7.28
C TRP A 498 -7.84 -10.53 8.32
N GLU A 499 -7.44 -11.43 9.21
CA GLU A 499 -8.25 -11.73 10.39
C GLU A 499 -8.20 -10.56 11.39
N PRO A 500 -9.28 -10.31 12.15
CA PRO A 500 -9.31 -9.22 13.14
C PRO A 500 -8.16 -9.29 14.14
N ASP A 501 -7.78 -10.50 14.57
CA ASP A 501 -6.68 -10.74 15.49
C ASP A 501 -5.32 -10.35 14.87
N GLN A 502 -5.12 -10.57 13.58
CA GLN A 502 -3.89 -10.17 12.87
C GLN A 502 -3.77 -8.65 12.77
N THR A 503 -4.88 -7.99 12.43
CA THR A 503 -4.97 -6.53 12.35
C THR A 503 -4.72 -5.90 13.72
N ALA A 504 -5.40 -6.39 14.78
CA ALA A 504 -5.20 -5.93 16.14
C ALA A 504 -3.77 -6.17 16.65
N THR A 505 -3.17 -7.31 16.30
CA THR A 505 -1.78 -7.64 16.66
C THR A 505 -0.79 -6.69 16.03
N LEU A 506 -0.91 -6.39 14.73
CA LEU A 506 -0.09 -5.38 14.07
C LEU A 506 -0.24 -4.01 14.75
N MET A 507 -1.48 -3.57 14.94
CA MET A 507 -1.77 -2.26 15.53
C MET A 507 -1.14 -2.15 16.91
N ARG A 508 -1.32 -3.15 17.78
CA ARG A 508 -0.75 -3.17 19.13
C ARG A 508 0.78 -3.14 19.09
N ALA A 509 1.41 -4.00 18.30
CA ALA A 509 2.87 -4.04 18.19
C ALA A 509 3.46 -2.69 17.70
N LEU A 510 2.81 -2.04 16.74
CA LEU A 510 3.23 -0.73 16.24
C LEU A 510 2.97 0.40 17.26
N LEU A 511 1.85 0.38 17.97
CA LEU A 511 1.53 1.36 19.02
C LEU A 511 2.51 1.26 20.20
N ASP A 512 2.81 0.04 20.65
CA ASP A 512 3.73 -0.27 21.76
C ASP A 512 5.19 0.10 21.43
N SER A 513 5.55 0.21 20.14
CA SER A 513 6.90 0.59 19.71
C SER A 513 7.26 2.05 20.04
N GLY A 514 6.27 2.90 20.33
CA GLY A 514 6.44 4.34 20.48
C GLY A 514 6.66 5.11 19.17
N GLN A 515 6.72 4.44 18.01
CA GLN A 515 6.95 5.05 16.69
C GLN A 515 5.69 5.19 15.84
N ALA A 516 4.53 4.78 16.36
CA ALA A 516 3.23 4.84 15.69
C ALA A 516 2.79 6.24 15.25
N HIS A 517 3.33 7.31 15.83
CA HIS A 517 2.97 8.70 15.52
C HIS A 517 3.63 9.24 14.22
N ARG A 518 4.52 8.47 13.60
CA ARG A 518 5.19 8.89 12.36
C ARG A 518 4.20 8.88 11.18
N PRO A 519 4.20 9.87 10.26
CA PRO A 519 3.13 10.06 9.27
C PRO A 519 2.70 8.79 8.53
N GLY A 520 3.62 8.09 7.84
CA GLY A 520 3.26 6.87 7.12
C GLY A 520 2.98 5.63 7.97
N ALA A 521 3.36 5.63 9.25
CA ALA A 521 2.93 4.60 10.20
C ALA A 521 1.49 4.85 10.66
N VAL A 522 1.11 6.11 10.86
CA VAL A 522 -0.27 6.52 11.16
C VAL A 522 -1.20 6.15 10.01
N ASP A 523 -0.81 6.41 8.76
CA ASP A 523 -1.64 6.09 7.58
C ASP A 523 -1.97 4.59 7.51
N LEU A 524 -1.00 3.73 7.85
CA LEU A 524 -1.21 2.29 7.93
C LEU A 524 -2.12 1.89 9.09
N LEU A 525 -2.01 2.54 10.26
CA LEU A 525 -2.91 2.29 11.39
C LEU A 525 -4.36 2.71 11.08
N ILE A 526 -4.54 3.85 10.40
CA ILE A 526 -5.85 4.30 9.92
C ILE A 526 -6.41 3.28 8.92
N GLY A 527 -5.62 2.86 7.94
CA GLY A 527 -6.04 1.85 6.97
C GLY A 527 -6.41 0.50 7.60
N ALA A 528 -5.61 0.05 8.58
CA ALA A 528 -5.89 -1.15 9.36
C ALA A 528 -7.23 -1.05 10.09
N ARG A 529 -7.49 0.10 10.72
CA ARG A 529 -8.74 0.33 11.44
C ARG A 529 -9.94 0.46 10.51
N GLU A 530 -9.76 1.10 9.35
CA GLU A 530 -10.79 1.23 8.33
C GLU A 530 -11.23 -0.12 7.76
N ALA A 531 -10.29 -1.02 7.51
CA ALA A 531 -10.59 -2.39 7.11
C ALA A 531 -11.39 -3.13 8.21
N ALA A 532 -11.04 -2.95 9.49
CA ALA A 532 -11.78 -3.53 10.60
C ALA A 532 -13.22 -2.98 10.73
N TRP A 533 -13.44 -1.68 10.54
CA TRP A 533 -14.79 -1.10 10.49
C TRP A 533 -15.62 -1.67 9.35
N THR A 534 -15.02 -1.81 8.16
CA THR A 534 -15.69 -2.38 6.98
C THR A 534 -16.08 -3.85 7.21
N ALA A 535 -15.30 -4.57 8.00
CA ALA A 535 -15.60 -5.94 8.42
C ALA A 535 -16.64 -6.02 9.56
N GLY A 536 -17.12 -4.89 10.08
CA GLY A 536 -18.17 -4.84 11.12
C GLY A 536 -17.66 -4.82 12.56
N HIS A 537 -16.36 -4.58 12.78
CA HIS A 537 -15.79 -4.43 14.13
C HIS A 537 -15.89 -2.98 14.60
N GLU A 538 -16.90 -2.68 15.41
CA GLU A 538 -17.16 -1.32 15.90
C GLU A 538 -16.08 -0.81 16.86
N GLU A 539 -15.55 -1.66 17.76
CA GLU A 539 -14.55 -1.28 18.77
C GLU A 539 -13.36 -2.26 18.77
N LEU A 540 -12.15 -1.74 19.03
CA LEU A 540 -10.94 -2.50 19.32
C LEU A 540 -10.27 -1.98 20.59
N ASP A 541 -9.57 -2.85 21.32
CA ASP A 541 -8.89 -2.48 22.58
C ASP A 541 -7.74 -1.48 22.39
N VAL A 542 -7.23 -1.36 21.15
CA VAL A 542 -6.17 -0.42 20.75
C VAL A 542 -6.67 0.97 20.34
N ASP A 543 -7.98 1.22 20.33
CA ASP A 543 -8.58 2.46 19.80
C ASP A 543 -8.11 3.72 20.57
N GLY A 544 -7.96 3.61 21.89
CA GLY A 544 -7.45 4.70 22.73
C GLY A 544 -5.98 5.05 22.44
N ASP A 545 -5.14 4.04 22.21
CA ASP A 545 -3.73 4.23 21.89
C ASP A 545 -3.54 4.78 20.48
N LEU A 546 -4.36 4.33 19.51
CA LEU A 546 -4.43 4.90 18.18
C LEU A 546 -4.78 6.39 18.23
N LEU A 547 -5.78 6.77 19.02
CA LEU A 547 -6.14 8.17 19.21
C LEU A 547 -4.96 8.99 19.78
N GLY A 548 -4.24 8.42 20.75
CA GLY A 548 -3.01 9.01 21.27
C GLY A 548 -1.90 9.18 20.21
N ALA A 549 -1.77 8.24 19.26
CA ALA A 549 -0.84 8.35 18.15
C ALA A 549 -1.24 9.46 17.16
N LEU A 550 -2.54 9.59 16.84
CA LEU A 550 -3.07 10.65 15.99
C LEU A 550 -2.80 12.05 16.57
N PHE A 551 -2.98 12.21 17.88
CA PHE A 551 -2.70 13.47 18.60
C PHE A 551 -1.22 13.80 18.73
N ARG A 552 -0.33 12.81 18.79
CA ARG A 552 1.13 13.02 18.84
C ARG A 552 1.77 13.17 17.45
N GLY A 553 1.08 12.73 16.40
CA GLY A 553 1.55 12.77 15.03
C GLY A 553 0.87 13.89 14.23
N PRO A 554 -0.02 13.56 13.28
CA PRO A 554 -0.56 14.53 12.33
C PRO A 554 -1.34 15.70 12.96
N LEU A 555 -1.87 15.55 14.18
CA LEU A 555 -2.62 16.62 14.85
C LEU A 555 -1.78 17.42 15.86
N SER A 556 -0.50 17.11 16.06
CA SER A 556 0.30 17.73 17.11
C SER A 556 0.43 19.24 16.95
N GLU A 557 0.68 19.71 15.72
CA GLU A 557 0.84 21.14 15.43
C GLU A 557 -0.44 21.93 15.71
N ALA A 558 -1.58 21.43 15.25
CA ALA A 558 -2.88 22.06 15.50
C ALA A 558 -3.20 22.11 17.00
N LEU A 559 -2.91 21.03 17.74
CA LEU A 559 -3.12 20.95 19.18
C LEU A 559 -2.17 21.87 19.94
N ASP A 560 -0.90 21.97 19.54
CA ASP A 560 0.08 22.85 20.17
C ASP A 560 -0.28 24.33 19.94
N GLN A 561 -0.72 24.69 18.74
CA GLN A 561 -1.23 26.03 18.46
C GLN A 561 -2.45 26.38 19.34
N GLN A 562 -3.38 25.43 19.53
CA GLN A 562 -4.51 25.59 20.44
C GLN A 562 -4.08 25.70 21.90
N ARG A 563 -3.08 24.92 22.33
CA ARG A 563 -2.49 25.00 23.68
C ARG A 563 -1.87 26.35 23.95
N GLU A 564 -1.13 26.91 23.01
CA GLU A 564 -0.56 28.26 23.12
C GLU A 564 -1.65 29.32 23.28
N ASN A 565 -2.72 29.22 22.48
CA ASN A 565 -3.88 30.10 22.60
C ASN A 565 -4.60 29.97 23.96
N CYS A 566 -4.52 28.81 24.59
CA CYS A 566 -5.12 28.50 25.90
C CYS A 566 -4.13 28.55 27.08
N ALA A 567 -2.87 28.94 26.87
CA ALA A 567 -1.79 28.82 27.84
C ALA A 567 -2.03 29.64 29.11
N ASN A 568 -2.74 30.76 28.99
CA ASN A 568 -3.10 31.60 30.12
C ASN A 568 -4.52 31.27 30.60
N PRO A 569 -4.70 30.57 31.74
CA PRO A 569 -6.03 30.40 32.32
C PRO A 569 -6.68 31.76 32.58
N VAL A 570 -7.68 32.07 31.76
CA VAL A 570 -8.56 33.21 32.03
C VAL A 570 -9.32 32.87 33.32
N PRO A 571 -9.37 33.78 34.29
CA PRO A 571 -10.14 33.57 35.50
C PRO A 571 -11.60 33.24 35.17
N PHE A 572 -12.07 32.07 35.61
CA PHE A 572 -13.42 31.59 35.35
C PHE A 572 -14.22 31.46 36.65
N ILE A 573 -15.49 31.88 36.61
CA ILE A 573 -16.46 31.64 37.70
C ILE A 573 -17.18 30.33 37.39
N SER A 574 -17.08 29.35 38.27
CA SER A 574 -17.78 28.06 38.11
C SER A 574 -19.29 28.25 38.10
N LEU A 575 -19.90 28.14 36.92
CA LEU A 575 -21.34 28.28 36.75
C LEU A 575 -22.06 26.98 37.09
N THR A 576 -23.30 27.10 37.56
CA THR A 576 -24.20 25.98 37.86
C THR A 576 -25.41 26.05 36.96
N GLY A 577 -26.12 24.93 36.85
CA GLY A 577 -27.28 24.83 35.99
C GLY A 577 -28.24 23.73 36.41
N ARG A 578 -29.16 23.42 35.51
CA ARG A 578 -30.03 22.25 35.59
C ARG A 578 -30.04 21.52 34.25
N VAL A 579 -30.27 20.21 34.29
CA VAL A 579 -30.41 19.37 33.10
C VAL A 579 -31.89 19.18 32.80
N LEU A 580 -32.31 19.56 31.60
CA LEU A 580 -33.61 19.24 31.03
C LEU A 580 -33.52 17.92 30.27
N ARG A 581 -34.59 17.12 30.31
CA ARG A 581 -34.68 15.86 29.55
C ARG A 581 -34.73 16.14 28.04
N PRO A 582 -34.33 15.18 27.20
CA PRO A 582 -34.58 15.20 25.76
C PRO A 582 -36.01 15.67 25.42
N GLY A 583 -36.12 16.75 24.64
CA GLY A 583 -37.42 17.29 24.20
C GLY A 583 -38.20 18.10 25.25
N GLU A 584 -37.66 18.31 26.45
CA GLU A 584 -38.31 19.12 27.48
C GLU A 584 -38.17 20.63 27.20
N PRO A 585 -39.26 21.42 27.21
CA PRO A 585 -39.19 22.84 26.92
C PRO A 585 -38.50 23.64 28.03
N PHE A 586 -37.76 24.68 27.65
CA PHE A 586 -37.21 25.63 28.60
C PHE A 586 -38.27 26.65 29.03
N VAL A 587 -38.65 26.62 30.30
CA VAL A 587 -39.48 27.65 30.93
C VAL A 587 -38.60 28.56 31.78
N GLN A 588 -38.57 29.84 31.43
CA GLN A 588 -37.87 30.87 32.20
C GLN A 588 -38.61 31.06 33.54
N GLN A 589 -38.02 30.55 34.63
CA GLN A 589 -38.54 30.71 35.99
C GLN A 589 -37.69 31.76 36.72
N GLY A 590 -38.31 32.57 37.58
CA GLY A 590 -37.60 33.60 38.36
C GLY A 590 -36.52 33.00 39.26
N ASP A 591 -35.54 33.83 39.65
CA ASP A 591 -34.25 33.44 40.27
C ASP A 591 -34.35 32.51 41.50
N GLY A 592 -35.51 32.43 42.17
CA GLY A 592 -35.74 31.62 43.38
C GLY A 592 -36.33 30.21 43.17
N ALA A 593 -36.70 29.80 41.95
CA ALA A 593 -37.51 28.58 41.72
C ALA A 593 -36.77 27.42 41.02
N LEU A 594 -35.49 27.58 40.68
CA LEU A 594 -34.77 26.60 39.86
C LEU A 594 -34.07 25.55 40.75
N ALA A 595 -34.52 24.29 40.66
CA ALA A 595 -33.78 23.14 41.19
C ALA A 595 -32.38 23.09 40.55
N MET A 596 -31.34 23.08 41.36
CA MET A 596 -29.95 23.08 40.90
C MET A 596 -29.39 21.67 40.91
N ASP A 597 -28.60 21.36 39.89
CA ASP A 597 -27.64 20.27 40.01
C ASP A 597 -26.44 20.78 40.83
N PRO A 598 -25.95 20.01 41.82
CA PRO A 598 -24.78 20.40 42.61
C PRO A 598 -23.47 20.44 41.80
N ARG A 599 -23.43 19.84 40.61
CA ARG A 599 -22.24 19.79 39.76
C ARG A 599 -22.06 21.09 38.94
N PRO A 600 -20.82 21.52 38.66
CA PRO A 600 -20.53 22.61 37.73
C PRO A 600 -21.07 22.34 36.33
N ALA A 601 -21.45 23.40 35.61
CA ALA A 601 -21.97 23.30 34.25
C ALA A 601 -20.99 22.63 33.27
N THR A 602 -19.68 22.79 33.47
CA THR A 602 -18.65 22.10 32.67
C THR A 602 -18.69 20.58 32.86
N GLU A 603 -18.95 20.11 34.08
CA GLU A 603 -19.13 18.68 34.39
C GLU A 603 -20.45 18.15 33.84
N LEU A 604 -21.53 18.94 33.93
CA LEU A 604 -22.82 18.59 33.32
C LEU A 604 -22.70 18.40 31.81
N LEU A 605 -22.04 19.33 31.12
CA LEU A 605 -21.80 19.23 29.69
C LEU A 605 -20.97 17.97 29.35
N TRP A 606 -19.91 17.69 30.12
CA TRP A 606 -19.08 16.52 29.88
C TRP A 606 -19.79 15.18 30.14
N SER A 607 -20.76 15.17 31.06
CA SER A 607 -21.54 13.98 31.41
C SER A 607 -22.52 13.53 30.31
N HIS A 608 -22.71 14.34 29.28
CA HIS A 608 -23.55 14.03 28.13
C HIS A 608 -22.70 13.98 26.86
N GLU A 609 -22.82 12.91 26.08
CA GLU A 609 -22.18 12.84 24.75
C GLU A 609 -22.73 13.93 23.83
N ARG A 610 -24.03 14.22 23.92
CA ARG A 610 -24.70 15.25 23.12
C ARG A 610 -25.57 16.10 24.00
N SER A 611 -25.40 17.42 23.92
CA SER A 611 -26.17 18.35 24.73
C SER A 611 -26.47 19.67 24.03
N VAL A 612 -27.52 20.35 24.49
CA VAL A 612 -27.81 21.74 24.12
C VAL A 612 -27.51 22.64 25.31
N LEU A 613 -26.62 23.60 25.16
CA LEU A 613 -26.33 24.59 26.18
C LEU A 613 -27.26 25.79 26.03
N VAL A 614 -28.19 25.96 26.97
CA VAL A 614 -29.22 27.00 26.93
C VAL A 614 -28.94 28.07 27.97
N GLY A 615 -29.09 29.34 27.59
CA GLY A 615 -28.98 30.45 28.54
C GLY A 615 -29.30 31.79 27.90
N ASP A 616 -29.65 32.76 28.74
CA ASP A 616 -29.92 34.14 28.30
C ASP A 616 -28.64 34.84 27.77
N CYS A 617 -28.82 36.02 27.17
CA CYS A 617 -27.70 36.86 26.79
C CYS A 617 -26.87 37.23 28.03
N GLY A 618 -25.55 37.01 27.97
CA GLY A 618 -24.66 37.26 29.11
C GLY A 618 -24.74 36.22 30.24
N ALA A 619 -25.43 35.08 30.05
CA ALA A 619 -25.47 34.00 31.03
C ALA A 619 -24.19 33.14 31.09
N GLY A 620 -23.19 33.41 30.23
CA GLY A 620 -21.90 32.71 30.26
C GLY A 620 -21.78 31.44 29.44
N LYS A 621 -22.59 31.26 28.38
CA LYS A 621 -22.50 30.09 27.49
C LYS A 621 -21.09 29.92 26.91
N SER A 622 -20.62 30.91 26.15
CA SER A 622 -19.29 30.87 25.52
C SER A 622 -18.17 30.80 26.55
N ALA A 623 -18.30 31.45 27.72
CA ALA A 623 -17.33 31.34 28.81
C ALA A 623 -17.24 29.91 29.38
N THR A 624 -18.38 29.25 29.61
CA THR A 624 -18.44 27.87 30.12
C THR A 624 -17.84 26.88 29.14
N VAL A 625 -18.15 27.03 27.85
CA VAL A 625 -17.62 26.12 26.84
C VAL A 625 -16.12 26.34 26.63
N ARG A 626 -15.65 27.58 26.56
CA ARG A 626 -14.21 27.89 26.47
C ARG A 626 -13.42 27.33 27.65
N GLU A 627 -13.97 27.44 28.86
CA GLU A 627 -13.35 26.82 30.04
C GLU A 627 -13.28 25.29 29.89
N LEU A 628 -14.36 24.63 29.46
CA LEU A 628 -14.35 23.19 29.22
C LEU A 628 -13.33 22.79 28.14
N GLN A 629 -13.25 23.54 27.04
CA GLN A 629 -12.26 23.31 25.98
C GLN A 629 -10.83 23.47 26.50
N ALA A 630 -10.54 24.54 27.27
CA ALA A 630 -9.23 24.76 27.88
C ALA A 630 -8.83 23.63 28.85
N ARG A 631 -9.79 23.07 29.58
CA ARG A 631 -9.60 21.91 30.45
C ARG A 631 -9.26 20.64 29.66
N LEU A 632 -10.02 20.36 28.59
CA LEU A 632 -9.75 19.21 27.70
C LEU A 632 -8.36 19.30 27.07
N ILE A 633 -7.94 20.48 26.60
CA ILE A 633 -6.61 20.74 26.04
C ILE A 633 -5.49 20.46 27.05
N ARG A 634 -5.75 20.68 28.35
CA ARG A 634 -4.82 20.45 29.47
C ARG A 634 -4.85 19.02 30.02
N GLY A 635 -5.62 18.12 29.41
CA GLY A 635 -5.64 16.70 29.77
C GLY A 635 -6.66 16.29 30.82
N GLY A 636 -7.68 17.10 31.13
CA GLY A 636 -8.77 16.66 32.03
C GLY A 636 -9.82 17.72 32.36
N ILE A 637 -11.01 17.28 32.80
CA ILE A 637 -12.15 18.15 33.19
C ILE A 637 -11.98 18.74 34.60
N GLU A 638 -11.05 18.19 35.38
CA GLU A 638 -10.75 18.66 36.74
C GLU A 638 -9.56 19.64 36.75
N PRO A 639 -9.63 20.76 37.50
CA PRO A 639 -8.58 21.80 37.52
C PRO A 639 -7.19 21.35 38.03
N GLN A 640 -7.12 20.16 38.64
CA GLN A 640 -5.95 19.68 39.38
C GLN A 640 -5.09 18.66 38.61
N TYR A 641 -5.54 18.22 37.44
CA TYR A 641 -4.76 17.34 36.56
C TYR A 641 -4.00 18.18 35.54
N HIS A 642 -2.83 18.68 35.94
CA HIS A 642 -1.80 19.14 35.02
C HIS A 642 -0.90 17.95 34.69
N LEU A 643 -1.11 17.35 33.53
CA LEU A 643 -0.19 16.35 32.99
C LEU A 643 0.37 16.91 31.69
N ASP A 644 1.40 17.76 31.81
CA ASP A 644 2.11 18.38 30.66
C ASP A 644 2.72 17.32 29.70
N SER A 645 2.66 16.04 30.05
CA SER A 645 3.29 14.92 29.35
C SER A 645 2.32 13.95 28.63
N HIS A 646 0.98 14.13 28.72
CA HIS A 646 0.02 13.23 28.06
C HIS A 646 -0.83 13.97 27.00
N PRO A 647 -1.10 13.35 25.83
CA PRO A 647 -2.02 13.92 24.84
C PRO A 647 -3.43 14.05 25.42
N PRO A 648 -4.24 15.02 24.96
CA PRO A 648 -5.62 15.14 25.43
C PRO A 648 -6.39 13.89 25.05
N LEU A 649 -7.36 13.47 25.86
CA LEU A 649 -8.25 12.34 25.52
C LEU A 649 -9.29 12.72 24.45
N CYS A 650 -9.46 14.02 24.21
CA CYS A 650 -10.48 14.55 23.32
C CYS A 650 -10.06 15.93 22.81
N TRP A 651 -10.15 16.13 21.51
CA TRP A 651 -9.81 17.37 20.83
C TRP A 651 -11.04 18.29 20.75
N PRO A 652 -11.03 19.46 21.44
CA PRO A 652 -12.12 20.41 21.31
C PRO A 652 -12.06 21.19 19.99
N LEU A 653 -13.13 21.13 19.22
CA LEU A 653 -13.30 21.90 17.98
C LEU A 653 -14.42 22.93 18.15
N GLU A 654 -14.11 24.21 17.99
CA GLU A 654 -15.11 25.28 17.93
C GLU A 654 -15.57 25.46 16.48
N LEU A 655 -16.87 25.30 16.25
CA LEU A 655 -17.51 25.42 14.95
C LEU A 655 -18.49 26.58 14.99
N ASN A 656 -18.22 27.60 14.17
CA ASN A 656 -19.13 28.74 14.04
C ASN A 656 -20.34 28.33 13.19
N ALA A 657 -21.53 28.32 13.79
CA ALA A 657 -22.76 27.94 13.10
C ALA A 657 -23.09 28.82 11.88
N LEU A 658 -22.63 30.08 11.86
CA LEU A 658 -22.78 30.97 10.70
C LEU A 658 -21.94 30.48 9.52
N ARG A 659 -20.68 30.09 9.74
CA ARG A 659 -19.81 29.54 8.69
C ARG A 659 -20.33 28.22 8.16
N VAL A 660 -20.81 27.35 9.05
CA VAL A 660 -21.47 26.09 8.66
C VAL A 660 -22.68 26.40 7.76
N SER A 661 -23.51 27.39 8.13
CA SER A 661 -24.64 27.83 7.31
C SER A 661 -24.22 28.34 5.94
N GLU A 662 -23.18 29.18 5.86
CA GLU A 662 -22.67 29.72 4.60
C GLU A 662 -22.16 28.62 3.67
N TYR A 663 -21.45 27.64 4.22
CA TYR A 663 -20.93 26.51 3.47
C TYR A 663 -22.06 25.61 2.93
N LEU A 664 -23.02 25.24 3.79
CA LEU A 664 -24.20 24.46 3.38
C LEU A 664 -25.07 25.20 2.37
N ARG A 665 -25.15 26.53 2.44
CA ARG A 665 -25.84 27.37 1.45
C ARG A 665 -25.12 27.32 0.10
N THR A 666 -23.80 27.53 0.09
CA THR A 666 -22.97 27.50 -1.13
C THR A 666 -23.10 26.16 -1.87
N TRP A 667 -23.06 25.05 -1.14
CA TRP A 667 -23.28 23.73 -1.72
C TRP A 667 -24.69 23.57 -2.31
N ARG A 668 -25.74 23.95 -1.58
CA ARG A 668 -27.12 23.85 -2.07
C ARG A 668 -27.36 24.73 -3.31
N THR A 669 -26.77 25.92 -3.38
CA THR A 669 -26.89 26.80 -4.55
C THR A 669 -26.11 26.24 -5.74
N ALA A 670 -24.88 25.75 -5.53
CA ALA A 670 -24.10 25.12 -6.59
C ALA A 670 -24.79 23.85 -7.14
N ALA A 671 -25.41 23.05 -6.27
CA ALA A 671 -26.21 21.90 -6.66
C ALA A 671 -27.49 22.31 -7.43
N ALA A 672 -28.11 23.44 -7.07
CA ALA A 672 -29.27 23.97 -7.79
C ALA A 672 -28.90 24.51 -9.17
N ASP A 673 -27.75 25.17 -9.31
CA ASP A 673 -27.22 25.64 -10.60
C ASP A 673 -26.76 24.47 -11.49
N ALA A 674 -26.25 23.39 -10.88
CA ALA A 674 -25.92 22.14 -11.56
C ALA A 674 -27.15 21.26 -11.85
N ALA A 675 -28.35 21.59 -11.37
CA ALA A 675 -29.54 20.75 -11.56
C ALA A 675 -30.07 20.73 -13.01
N GLU A 676 -29.55 21.57 -13.91
CA GLU A 676 -29.70 21.38 -15.37
C GLU A 676 -28.78 20.27 -15.93
N ALA A 677 -27.84 19.74 -15.15
CA ALA A 677 -26.99 18.60 -15.47
C ALA A 677 -26.75 17.69 -14.23
N VAL A 678 -27.61 16.69 -14.06
CA VAL A 678 -27.51 15.50 -13.18
C VAL A 678 -28.15 15.62 -11.76
N PRO A 679 -29.21 14.83 -11.46
CA PRO A 679 -29.72 14.63 -10.10
C PRO A 679 -28.70 13.85 -9.26
N GLY A 680 -28.26 14.42 -8.14
CA GLY A 680 -27.42 13.71 -7.16
C GLY A 680 -26.06 14.34 -6.83
N ALA A 681 -25.93 15.67 -6.89
CA ALA A 681 -24.73 16.34 -6.36
C ALA A 681 -24.46 15.84 -4.93
N ALA A 682 -23.33 15.14 -4.74
CA ALA A 682 -22.99 14.52 -3.47
C ALA A 682 -22.93 15.58 -2.36
N LYS A 683 -23.49 15.29 -1.18
CA LYS A 683 -23.30 16.11 0.03
C LYS A 683 -21.78 16.33 0.23
N PRO A 684 -21.34 17.51 0.68
CA PRO A 684 -19.93 17.75 0.92
C PRO A 684 -19.42 16.80 2.01
N ALA A 685 -18.18 16.37 1.88
CA ALA A 685 -17.54 15.50 2.84
C ALA A 685 -17.43 16.20 4.21
N VAL A 686 -17.71 15.48 5.30
CA VAL A 686 -17.79 16.06 6.65
C VAL A 686 -16.44 16.59 7.09
N GLU A 687 -15.39 15.86 6.79
CA GLU A 687 -13.99 16.18 7.07
C GLU A 687 -13.56 17.50 6.44
N GLN A 688 -13.96 17.76 5.20
CA GLN A 688 -13.64 19.03 4.51
C GLN A 688 -14.31 20.21 5.22
N LEU A 689 -15.60 20.08 5.54
CA LEU A 689 -16.33 21.13 6.24
C LEU A 689 -15.70 21.42 7.61
N LEU A 690 -15.30 20.38 8.35
CA LEU A 690 -14.64 20.54 9.64
C LEU A 690 -13.29 21.23 9.50
N CYS A 691 -12.45 20.84 8.55
CA CYS A 691 -11.17 21.49 8.30
C CYS A 691 -11.35 22.99 7.97
N GLU A 692 -12.33 23.32 7.13
CA GLU A 692 -12.60 24.72 6.74
C GLU A 692 -13.21 25.54 7.89
N CYS A 693 -14.14 24.96 8.65
CA CYS A 693 -14.85 25.68 9.72
C CYS A 693 -14.00 25.86 10.98
N ALA A 694 -13.10 24.90 11.28
CA ALA A 694 -12.19 24.95 12.42
C ALA A 694 -10.77 25.43 12.05
N GLU A 695 -10.54 25.83 10.79
CA GLU A 695 -9.26 26.38 10.29
C GLU A 695 -8.06 25.45 10.52
N LEU A 696 -8.25 24.14 10.29
CA LEU A 696 -7.31 23.09 10.68
C LEU A 696 -6.10 22.93 9.74
N GLY A 697 -5.91 23.82 8.77
CA GLY A 697 -4.82 23.72 7.79
C GLY A 697 -4.93 22.47 6.90
N ASP A 698 -3.78 21.97 6.43
CA ASP A 698 -3.67 20.83 5.50
C ASP A 698 -3.70 19.46 6.20
N VAL A 699 -4.59 19.27 7.19
CA VAL A 699 -4.77 17.96 7.84
C VAL A 699 -5.54 17.04 6.89
N ASP A 700 -5.01 15.83 6.70
CA ASP A 700 -5.62 14.81 5.84
C ASP A 700 -7.04 14.41 6.32
N GLY A 701 -7.99 14.31 5.38
CA GLY A 701 -9.38 13.98 5.68
C GLY A 701 -9.59 12.60 6.33
N SER A 702 -8.71 11.64 6.05
CA SER A 702 -8.72 10.32 6.68
C SER A 702 -8.38 10.39 8.17
N VAL A 703 -7.47 11.28 8.58
CA VAL A 703 -7.12 11.55 9.98
C VAL A 703 -8.34 12.12 10.72
N ILE A 704 -9.01 13.12 10.13
CA ILE A 704 -10.23 13.71 10.73
C ILE A 704 -11.31 12.65 10.88
N THR A 705 -11.57 11.87 9.82
CA THR A 705 -12.57 10.81 9.84
C THR A 705 -12.27 9.77 10.92
N ALA A 706 -11.01 9.37 11.07
CA ALA A 706 -10.58 8.42 12.09
C ALA A 706 -10.84 8.97 13.50
N VAL A 707 -10.42 10.21 13.80
CA VAL A 707 -10.61 10.82 15.13
C VAL A 707 -12.10 11.00 15.46
N LEU A 708 -12.95 11.34 14.48
CA LEU A 708 -14.41 11.42 14.69
C LEU A 708 -15.01 10.07 15.05
N ARG A 709 -14.64 9.00 14.33
CA ARG A 709 -15.14 7.64 14.58
C ARG A 709 -14.66 7.09 15.91
N LEU A 710 -13.43 7.41 16.32
CA LEU A 710 -12.84 7.00 17.60
C LEU A 710 -13.36 7.82 18.79
N GLY A 711 -14.27 8.78 18.58
CA GLY A 711 -14.80 9.64 19.66
C GLY A 711 -13.78 10.64 20.21
N GLY A 712 -12.73 10.92 19.44
CA GLY A 712 -11.64 11.81 19.81
C GLY A 712 -11.96 13.30 19.66
N VAL A 713 -13.20 13.68 19.33
CA VAL A 713 -13.58 15.08 19.10
C VAL A 713 -14.71 15.50 20.06
N TYR A 714 -14.58 16.72 20.59
CA TYR A 714 -15.63 17.46 21.27
C TYR A 714 -15.99 18.69 20.44
N ALA A 715 -17.07 18.60 19.66
CA ALA A 715 -17.50 19.66 18.76
C ALA A 715 -18.45 20.64 19.48
N VAL A 716 -18.15 21.93 19.37
CA VAL A 716 -18.93 23.02 19.95
C VAL A 716 -19.52 23.85 18.82
N PHE A 717 -20.84 23.91 18.74
CA PHE A 717 -21.55 24.78 17.82
C PHE A 717 -22.00 26.04 18.56
N ASP A 718 -21.24 27.13 18.42
CA ASP A 718 -21.63 28.44 18.96
C ASP A 718 -22.24 29.35 17.88
N GLU A 719 -22.84 30.45 18.32
CA GLU A 719 -23.39 31.51 17.48
C GLU A 719 -24.57 31.12 16.57
N LEU A 720 -25.27 30.01 16.85
CA LEU A 720 -26.47 29.60 16.10
C LEU A 720 -27.55 30.70 16.04
N HIS A 721 -27.58 31.58 17.02
CA HIS A 721 -28.48 32.73 17.05
C HIS A 721 -28.19 33.79 15.97
N LYS A 722 -27.00 33.79 15.36
CA LYS A 722 -26.62 34.67 14.24
C LYS A 722 -27.02 34.10 12.87
N VAL A 723 -27.34 32.81 12.79
CA VAL A 723 -27.81 32.17 11.57
C VAL A 723 -29.22 32.66 11.24
N ASP A 724 -29.50 32.91 9.96
CA ASP A 724 -30.82 33.32 9.49
C ASP A 724 -31.89 32.29 9.86
N ALA A 725 -33.09 32.74 10.21
CA ALA A 725 -34.17 31.85 10.67
C ALA A 725 -34.54 30.77 9.63
N GLU A 726 -34.42 31.09 8.34
CA GLU A 726 -34.66 30.18 7.22
C GLU A 726 -33.58 29.09 7.08
N GLU A 727 -32.35 29.37 7.54
CA GLU A 727 -31.20 28.46 7.42
C GLU A 727 -30.97 27.59 8.65
N LYS A 728 -31.42 28.03 9.82
CA LYS A 728 -31.29 27.30 11.09
C LYS A 728 -31.74 25.83 11.00
N PRO A 729 -32.88 25.48 10.35
CA PRO A 729 -33.28 24.08 10.22
C PRO A 729 -32.25 23.23 9.50
N PHE A 730 -31.63 23.74 8.42
CA PHE A 730 -30.63 23.00 7.66
C PHE A 730 -29.34 22.76 8.46
N VAL A 731 -28.91 23.75 9.25
CA VAL A 731 -27.75 23.59 10.15
C VAL A 731 -28.05 22.57 11.24
N LEU A 732 -29.22 22.63 11.88
CA LEU A 732 -29.62 21.69 12.92
C LEU A 732 -29.81 20.26 12.39
N ASP A 733 -30.39 20.12 11.20
CA ASP A 733 -30.53 18.83 10.51
C ASP A 733 -29.16 18.25 10.18
N TRP A 734 -28.23 19.07 9.69
CA TRP A 734 -26.86 18.63 9.42
C TRP A 734 -26.11 18.22 10.70
N ILE A 735 -26.25 18.96 11.81
CA ILE A 735 -25.67 18.58 13.11
C ILE A 735 -26.24 17.24 13.60
N ARG A 736 -27.54 17.00 13.39
CA ARG A 736 -28.17 15.72 13.73
C ARG A 736 -27.64 14.59 12.84
N ASP A 737 -27.55 14.80 11.53
CA ASP A 737 -26.99 13.85 10.57
C ASP A 737 -25.53 13.52 10.90
N LEU A 738 -24.74 14.52 11.30
CA LEU A 738 -23.36 14.36 11.76
C LEU A 738 -23.28 13.42 12.97
N GLY A 739 -24.14 13.63 13.97
CA GLY A 739 -24.25 12.72 15.11
C GLY A 739 -24.70 11.31 14.71
N ALA A 740 -25.59 11.17 13.74
CA ALA A 740 -26.00 9.85 13.26
C ALA A 740 -24.83 9.11 12.56
N ALA A 741 -24.02 9.83 11.79
CA ALA A 741 -22.86 9.29 11.08
C ALA A 741 -21.69 8.93 12.01
N PHE A 742 -21.51 9.67 13.11
CA PHE A 742 -20.44 9.46 14.09
C PHE A 742 -21.02 9.31 15.51
N PRO A 743 -21.44 8.10 15.92
CA PRO A 743 -22.05 7.86 17.22
C PRO A 743 -21.18 8.33 18.40
N ALA A 744 -19.87 8.05 18.35
CA ALA A 744 -18.91 8.40 19.39
C ALA A 744 -18.55 9.90 19.45
N LEU A 745 -18.95 10.71 18.46
CA LEU A 745 -18.70 12.15 18.43
C LEU A 745 -19.47 12.86 19.56
N ARG A 746 -18.72 13.60 20.39
CA ARG A 746 -19.31 14.44 21.44
C ARG A 746 -19.65 15.82 20.90
N MET A 747 -20.83 16.34 21.23
CA MET A 747 -21.34 17.61 20.67
C MET A 747 -22.07 18.46 21.69
N THR A 748 -21.81 19.77 21.65
CA THR A 748 -22.57 20.77 22.39
C THR A 748 -23.05 21.88 21.47
N VAL A 749 -24.35 22.15 21.47
CA VAL A 749 -24.95 23.23 20.66
C VAL A 749 -25.42 24.36 21.56
N CYS A 750 -24.88 25.56 21.37
CA CYS A 750 -25.24 26.73 22.16
C CYS A 750 -26.50 27.42 21.60
N GLN A 751 -27.56 27.50 22.41
CA GLN A 751 -28.81 28.19 22.05
C GLN A 751 -29.16 29.29 23.07
N ARG A 752 -29.82 30.34 22.61
CA ARG A 752 -30.41 31.35 23.50
C ARG A 752 -31.70 30.80 24.09
N GLY A 753 -32.04 31.20 25.31
CA GLY A 753 -33.28 30.76 25.98
C GLY A 753 -34.53 30.96 25.13
N GLY A 754 -34.67 32.12 24.48
CA GLY A 754 -35.80 32.43 23.60
C GLY A 754 -35.79 31.73 22.23
N ASP A 755 -34.64 31.19 21.81
CA ASP A 755 -34.47 30.49 20.54
C ASP A 755 -34.43 28.96 20.71
N TYR A 756 -34.60 28.46 21.95
CA TYR A 756 -34.44 27.05 22.25
C TYR A 756 -35.57 26.21 21.63
N GLN A 757 -35.19 25.28 20.76
CA GLN A 757 -36.11 24.36 20.08
C GLN A 757 -35.90 22.93 20.59
N PRO A 758 -36.68 22.48 21.60
CA PRO A 758 -36.44 21.19 22.26
C PRO A 758 -36.56 19.98 21.31
N SER A 759 -37.43 20.06 20.30
CA SER A 759 -37.68 18.98 19.35
C SER A 759 -36.72 18.92 18.17
N ALA A 760 -35.88 19.95 17.94
CA ALA A 760 -35.04 20.01 16.74
C ALA A 760 -33.92 18.96 16.76
N LEU A 761 -33.20 18.86 17.89
CA LEU A 761 -32.15 17.87 18.11
C LEU A 761 -32.60 16.71 18.98
N GLY A 762 -33.57 16.93 19.88
CA GLY A 762 -34.03 15.90 20.82
C GLY A 762 -32.96 15.45 21.81
N TRP A 763 -31.98 16.31 22.12
CA TRP A 763 -30.89 16.04 23.07
C TRP A 763 -31.21 16.62 24.46
N PRO A 764 -30.58 16.13 25.55
CA PRO A 764 -30.69 16.79 26.85
C PRO A 764 -30.15 18.22 26.77
N ALA A 765 -30.73 19.14 27.54
CA ALA A 765 -30.29 20.53 27.57
C ALA A 765 -29.75 20.94 28.94
N VAL A 766 -28.55 21.51 28.97
CA VAL A 766 -27.95 22.11 30.15
C VAL A 766 -28.33 23.58 30.17
N VAL A 767 -29.17 23.98 31.12
CA VAL A 767 -29.60 25.37 31.29
C VAL A 767 -28.67 26.07 32.27
N LEU A 768 -27.97 27.11 31.81
CA LEU A 768 -27.11 27.93 32.66
C LEU A 768 -27.93 28.90 33.51
N HIS A 769 -27.60 28.99 34.78
CA HIS A 769 -28.07 30.05 35.66
C HIS A 769 -27.12 31.26 35.61
N ARG A 770 -27.65 32.45 35.89
CA ARG A 770 -26.83 33.64 36.13
C ARG A 770 -25.93 33.42 37.34
N VAL A 771 -24.81 34.14 37.39
CA VAL A 771 -23.87 34.06 38.53
C VAL A 771 -24.61 34.45 39.80
N ARG A 772 -24.66 33.54 40.78
CA ARG A 772 -25.28 33.79 42.09
C ARG A 772 -24.26 34.36 43.08
N ALA A 773 -24.76 35.05 44.10
CA ALA A 773 -23.93 35.69 45.13
C ALA A 773 -22.87 34.75 45.77
N PRO A 774 -23.16 33.48 46.11
CA PRO A 774 -22.14 32.57 46.65
C PRO A 774 -20.97 32.33 45.69
N GLN A 775 -21.26 32.08 44.41
CA GLN A 775 -20.24 31.84 43.37
C GLN A 775 -19.38 33.09 43.13
N ALA A 776 -20.00 34.26 43.12
CA ALA A 776 -19.29 35.53 42.97
C ALA A 776 -18.42 35.86 44.18
N ARG A 777 -18.90 35.60 45.41
CA ARG A 777 -18.11 35.77 46.65
C ARG A 777 -16.89 34.86 46.67
N GLU A 778 -17.07 33.58 46.36
CA GLU A 778 -15.99 32.59 46.28
C GLU A 778 -14.94 33.01 45.24
N TYR A 779 -15.37 33.39 44.03
CA TYR A 779 -14.45 33.88 43.00
C TYR A 779 -13.68 35.15 43.43
N ILE A 780 -14.36 36.14 44.02
CA ILE A 780 -13.73 37.37 44.52
C ILE A 780 -12.66 37.01 45.56
N GLU A 781 -13.00 36.15 46.51
CA GLU A 781 -12.09 35.69 47.54
C GLU A 781 -10.85 35.03 46.92
N ASP A 782 -11.05 34.07 46.03
CA ASP A 782 -9.99 33.31 45.39
C ASP A 782 -9.05 34.20 44.57
N ARG A 783 -9.61 35.17 43.83
CA ARG A 783 -8.84 36.07 42.97
C ARG A 783 -8.03 37.09 43.74
N ILE A 784 -8.62 37.70 44.78
CA ILE A 784 -7.89 38.67 45.61
C ILE A 784 -6.81 37.94 46.41
N ARG A 785 -7.12 36.77 46.98
CA ARG A 785 -6.15 35.92 47.70
C ARG A 785 -4.93 35.56 46.86
N ARG A 786 -5.12 35.20 45.58
CA ARG A 786 -4.00 34.90 44.66
C ARG A 786 -3.17 36.12 44.27
N ARG A 787 -3.76 37.32 44.26
CA ARG A 787 -3.09 38.58 43.87
C ARG A 787 -2.40 39.32 45.02
N ASP A 788 -2.90 39.17 46.25
CA ASP A 788 -2.42 39.89 47.42
C ASP A 788 -2.43 38.99 48.67
N GLN A 789 -1.31 38.34 48.95
CA GLN A 789 -1.24 37.40 50.08
C GLN A 789 -1.33 38.08 51.46
N VAL A 790 -1.16 39.41 51.54
CA VAL A 790 -0.98 40.13 52.81
C VAL A 790 -2.28 40.83 53.23
N THR A 791 -2.96 41.51 52.31
CA THR A 791 -4.18 42.30 52.63
C THR A 791 -5.46 41.78 52.00
N TRP A 792 -5.45 40.57 51.43
CA TRP A 792 -6.62 40.05 50.71
C TRP A 792 -7.90 40.04 51.55
N ARG A 793 -7.85 39.64 52.83
CA ARG A 793 -9.06 39.56 53.68
C ARG A 793 -9.77 40.91 53.77
N THR A 794 -9.04 41.98 54.12
CA THR A 794 -9.58 43.34 54.21
C THR A 794 -10.14 43.84 52.88
N ARG A 795 -9.49 43.50 51.76
CA ARG A 795 -9.94 43.87 50.41
C ARG A 795 -11.17 43.07 49.96
N VAL A 796 -11.23 41.78 50.28
CA VAL A 796 -12.39 40.91 50.03
C VAL A 796 -13.58 41.43 50.83
N ASP A 797 -13.42 41.71 52.12
CA ASP A 797 -14.50 42.22 52.98
C ASP A 797 -15.06 43.55 52.46
N SER A 798 -14.17 44.49 52.11
CA SER A 798 -14.56 45.79 51.58
C SER A 798 -15.28 45.68 50.22
N LEU A 799 -14.80 44.80 49.33
CA LEU A 799 -15.41 44.60 48.01
C LEU A 799 -16.74 43.85 48.10
N GLN A 800 -16.81 42.81 48.94
CA GLN A 800 -18.06 42.08 49.17
C GLN A 800 -19.13 42.98 49.80
N GLN A 801 -18.75 43.84 50.76
CA GLN A 801 -19.66 44.81 51.36
C GLN A 801 -20.20 45.80 50.33
N ALA A 802 -19.32 46.35 49.48
CA ALA A 802 -19.71 47.29 48.43
C ALA A 802 -20.57 46.66 47.31
N VAL A 803 -20.36 45.38 46.98
CA VAL A 803 -21.06 44.70 45.87
C VAL A 803 -22.38 44.06 46.32
N PHE A 804 -22.41 43.42 47.50
CA PHE A 804 -23.56 42.62 47.91
C PHE A 804 -24.42 43.27 48.99
N ASP A 805 -23.82 44.05 49.89
CA ASP A 805 -24.50 44.52 51.10
C ASP A 805 -25.00 45.98 50.98
N ASP A 806 -24.50 46.75 49.99
CA ASP A 806 -24.99 48.09 49.66
C ASP A 806 -26.30 48.03 48.82
N PRO A 807 -27.42 48.58 49.32
CA PRO A 807 -28.69 48.63 48.58
C PRO A 807 -28.60 49.40 47.25
N GLU A 808 -27.77 50.44 47.15
CA GLU A 808 -27.65 51.30 45.97
C GLU A 808 -26.80 50.68 44.85
N ALA A 809 -26.04 49.61 45.15
CA ALA A 809 -25.18 48.90 44.21
C ALA A 809 -25.92 47.99 43.20
N GLY A 810 -27.20 48.23 42.91
CA GLY A 810 -28.02 47.40 42.01
C GLY A 810 -27.38 47.15 40.64
N SER A 811 -26.83 48.20 40.02
CA SER A 811 -26.15 48.13 38.73
C SER A 811 -24.85 47.30 38.78
N LEU A 812 -24.15 47.31 39.92
CA LEU A 812 -22.94 46.52 40.16
C LEU A 812 -23.29 45.04 40.40
N ARG A 813 -24.41 44.75 41.07
CA ARG A 813 -24.93 43.39 41.22
C ARG A 813 -25.36 42.79 39.89
N ASP A 814 -26.02 43.56 39.04
CA ASP A 814 -26.39 43.12 37.68
C ASP A 814 -25.17 42.87 36.79
N LEU A 815 -24.08 43.62 37.00
CA LEU A 815 -22.82 43.42 36.30
C LEU A 815 -22.06 42.19 36.86
N ALA A 816 -22.08 41.99 38.19
CA ALA A 816 -21.52 40.81 38.86
C ALA A 816 -22.28 39.50 38.55
N ALA A 817 -23.54 39.60 38.12
CA ALA A 817 -24.35 38.46 37.68
C ALA A 817 -23.95 37.91 36.29
N LYS A 818 -23.04 38.60 35.58
CA LYS A 818 -22.53 38.20 34.25
C LYS A 818 -21.10 37.68 34.38
N PRO A 819 -20.81 36.44 33.94
CA PRO A 819 -19.44 35.98 33.77
C PRO A 819 -18.86 36.70 32.54
N LEU A 820 -17.79 37.48 32.75
CA LEU A 820 -17.08 38.21 31.70
C LEU A 820 -16.16 37.28 30.89
#